data_AF-E3MY46-F1
#
_entry.id   AF-E3MY46-F1
#
_cell.length_a   1.000
_cell.length_b   1.000
_cell.length_c   1.000
_cell.angle_alpha   90.00
_cell.angle_beta   90.00
_cell.angle_gamma   90.00
#
_symmetry.space_group_name_H-M   'P 1'
#
loop_
_entity.id
_entity.type
_entity.pdbx_description
1 polymer ?
#
loop_
_entity_poly.entity_id
_entity_poly.type
_entity_poly.pdbx_seq_one_letter_code
_entity_poly.pdbx_strand_id
1 'polypeptide(L)'
;MNTYVAEIGEIVRSHRRDEEYIEEISERLSKVAKELLGQRRWIRWFPYLKTIASTLYYSSTVVVGNQTLGEEYVHLFESDGLQRVVPSIPSRISFVLLHSVFPLISNYLIQKAETTLTHPSTDKFLGIEIRRNPKARQSFLSVFYWLRTTLFPQLQRAHIALFYITGAYYSIARRVTGIRFLSASAHTDIPALKVYRFLGYITLTQLTISIVLAVFSWLEQEKANSKLKKSEKEKKKKQLETDLDVETLSHPTFQCSICLENRNPSALFCGHLFCWTCIQEHAVSATSSSATSSARCPQCRLEFQPRDSQSSQFSRSISSSTTHHPTIYFTGIQPTGIPHLGNFFGSIEPWTELQNTVDKETQMMLSVVDQHAISLGPLPADQLRANTHQMTASLIACGVDPKRTLLFRQSDVPHIAQLSWILGSLQTTSKLARLPQYKEKQQRFKKGDIPVGLLTYPLLQAADVLTFKATTVPVGEDQSQHLNLLGGLAYAFNKTYNTEIFPIPKQLTRESHARIRSLRDPEKKMSKSSGGERSRVEITDSRESIIEKCTKAQSDNAGKVTYDKENRLAVSNLLDLYSAVTKTPISEIQFSEWTTLDLKMNLAEAIDKKLKPIREKFDELQQSGEVDKILLENGEAAREIAEKNLKEIRRVVGFL
;
A
#
# COMPACT_ATOMS: atom_id res chain seq x y z
N MET A 1 5.45 7.40 51.44
CA MET A 1 6.21 7.57 50.18
C MET A 1 6.04 9.02 49.74
N ASN A 2 7.13 9.74 49.46
CA ASN A 2 7.01 11.10 48.92
C ASN A 2 6.55 11.00 47.47
N THR A 3 5.48 11.71 47.11
CA THR A 3 4.95 11.74 45.74
C THR A 3 5.07 13.15 45.16
N TYR A 4 5.52 13.21 43.91
CA TYR A 4 5.75 14.43 43.13
C TYR A 4 4.74 14.52 41.99
N VAL A 5 4.63 15.68 41.35
CA VAL A 5 3.82 15.83 40.14
C VAL A 5 4.52 15.06 39.02
N ALA A 6 3.79 14.31 38.20
CA ALA A 6 4.42 13.55 37.11
C ALA A 6 5.04 14.45 36.04
N GLU A 7 6.18 14.05 35.49
CA GLU A 7 6.81 14.79 34.40
C GLU A 7 6.14 14.52 33.05
N ILE A 8 6.14 15.53 32.17
CA ILE A 8 5.58 15.42 30.81
C ILE A 8 6.20 14.23 30.06
N GLY A 9 7.51 14.04 30.17
CA GLY A 9 8.22 12.94 29.52
C GLY A 9 7.88 11.56 30.09
N GLU A 10 7.58 11.46 31.38
CA GLU A 10 7.12 10.21 32.03
C GLU A 10 5.73 9.83 31.54
N ILE A 11 4.81 10.79 31.51
CA ILE A 11 3.44 10.59 31.03
C ILE A 11 3.43 10.14 29.56
N VAL A 12 4.25 10.76 28.71
CA VAL A 12 4.37 10.39 27.29
C VAL A 12 4.95 8.98 27.11
N ARG A 13 5.98 8.62 27.89
CA ARG A 13 6.59 7.28 27.84
C ARG A 13 5.62 6.20 28.31
N SER A 14 4.93 6.45 29.42
CA SER A 14 3.89 5.56 29.95
C SER A 14 2.79 5.31 28.90
N HIS A 15 2.23 6.37 28.30
CA HIS A 15 1.20 6.22 27.28
C HIS A 15 1.68 5.47 26.03
N ARG A 16 2.89 5.76 25.54
CA ARG A 16 3.46 5.04 24.40
C ARG A 16 3.60 3.55 24.69
N ARG A 17 4.02 3.22 25.91
CA ARG A 17 4.16 1.82 26.34
C ARG A 17 2.81 1.12 26.43
N ASP A 18 1.78 1.79 26.93
CA ASP A 18 0.40 1.28 26.91
C ASP A 18 -0.11 1.03 25.48
N GLU A 19 0.18 1.92 24.53
CA GLU A 19 -0.18 1.71 23.11
C GLU A 19 0.50 0.48 22.50
N GLU A 20 1.79 0.25 22.78
CA GLU A 20 2.52 -0.93 22.30
C GLU A 20 1.84 -2.23 22.77
N TYR A 21 1.47 -2.32 24.06
CA TYR A 21 0.77 -3.49 24.59
C TYR A 21 -0.63 -3.66 24.02
N ILE A 22 -1.39 -2.57 23.82
CA ILE A 22 -2.72 -2.63 23.20
C ILE A 22 -2.62 -3.13 21.75
N GLU A 23 -1.59 -2.74 21.00
CA GLU A 23 -1.36 -3.23 19.64
C GLU A 23 -1.02 -4.71 19.60
N GLU A 24 -0.17 -5.18 20.52
CA GLU A 24 0.14 -6.60 20.66
C GLU A 24 -1.11 -7.43 21.01
N ILE A 25 -1.92 -6.96 21.97
CA ILE A 25 -3.20 -7.61 22.34
C ILE A 25 -4.14 -7.63 21.13
N SER A 26 -4.24 -6.52 20.39
CA SER A 26 -5.10 -6.43 19.20
C SER A 26 -4.65 -7.39 18.09
N GLU A 27 -3.33 -7.59 17.90
CA GLU A 27 -2.81 -8.52 16.91
C GLU A 27 -3.10 -9.97 17.31
N ARG A 28 -2.87 -10.33 18.58
CA ARG A 28 -3.20 -11.66 19.12
C ARG A 28 -4.70 -11.93 19.02
N LEU A 29 -5.56 -10.99 19.42
CA LEU A 29 -7.01 -11.10 19.26
C LEU A 29 -7.43 -11.23 17.79
N SER A 30 -6.75 -10.55 16.87
CA SER A 30 -6.99 -10.68 15.43
C SER A 30 -6.69 -12.09 14.92
N LYS A 31 -5.57 -12.70 15.34
CA LYS A 31 -5.21 -14.08 14.99
C LYS A 31 -6.25 -15.07 15.54
N VAL A 32 -6.58 -14.97 16.82
CA VAL A 32 -7.60 -15.81 17.47
C VAL A 32 -8.97 -15.67 16.81
N ALA A 33 -9.42 -14.44 16.53
CA ALA A 33 -10.68 -14.19 15.87
C ALA A 33 -10.71 -14.75 14.44
N LYS A 34 -9.57 -14.72 13.72
CA LYS A 34 -9.45 -15.28 12.38
C LYS A 34 -9.53 -16.81 12.39
N GLU A 35 -8.87 -17.46 13.36
CA GLU A 35 -8.88 -18.92 13.51
C GLU A 35 -10.22 -19.45 14.01
N LEU A 36 -10.82 -18.82 15.03
CA LEU A 36 -12.08 -19.29 15.64
C LEU A 36 -13.33 -18.93 14.85
N LEU A 37 -13.42 -17.69 14.34
CA LEU A 37 -14.65 -17.18 13.70
C LEU A 37 -14.61 -17.30 12.17
N GLY A 38 -13.46 -17.70 11.62
CA GLY A 38 -13.21 -17.76 10.19
C GLY A 38 -13.04 -16.38 9.55
N GLN A 39 -12.46 -16.37 8.34
CA GLN A 39 -12.04 -15.15 7.66
C GLN A 39 -13.18 -14.15 7.36
N ARG A 40 -14.39 -14.64 7.07
CA ARG A 40 -15.56 -13.78 6.77
C ARG A 40 -16.01 -12.97 7.98
N ARG A 41 -16.11 -13.59 9.16
CA ARG A 41 -16.49 -12.88 10.39
C ARG A 41 -15.35 -12.00 10.88
N TRP A 42 -14.11 -12.47 10.79
CA TRP A 42 -12.94 -11.67 11.13
C TRP A 42 -12.90 -10.34 10.35
N ILE A 43 -13.11 -10.33 9.03
CA ILE A 43 -13.15 -9.08 8.25
C ILE A 43 -14.22 -8.10 8.75
N ARG A 44 -15.39 -8.61 9.18
CA ARG A 44 -16.46 -7.77 9.74
C ARG A 44 -16.08 -7.14 11.07
N TRP A 45 -15.37 -7.89 11.92
CA TRP A 45 -14.97 -7.45 13.26
C TRP A 45 -13.63 -6.70 13.30
N PHE A 46 -12.81 -6.82 12.26
CA PHE A 46 -11.48 -6.22 12.18
C PHE A 46 -11.42 -4.72 12.55
N PRO A 47 -12.35 -3.86 12.10
CA PRO A 47 -12.34 -2.44 12.50
C PRO A 47 -12.55 -2.19 14.00
N TYR A 48 -13.16 -3.14 14.71
CA TYR A 48 -13.51 -3.02 16.13
C TYR A 48 -12.44 -3.63 17.05
N LEU A 49 -11.53 -4.46 16.53
CA LEU A 49 -10.57 -5.22 17.34
C LEU A 49 -9.66 -4.33 18.18
N LYS A 50 -9.13 -3.22 17.64
CA LYS A 50 -8.31 -2.27 18.41
C LYS A 50 -9.09 -1.62 19.55
N THR A 51 -10.37 -1.31 19.33
CA THR A 51 -11.26 -0.74 20.35
C THR A 51 -11.55 -1.76 21.45
N ILE A 52 -11.80 -3.02 21.07
CA ILE A 52 -12.02 -4.13 22.00
C ILE A 52 -10.76 -4.37 22.84
N ALA A 53 -9.58 -4.46 22.21
CA ALA A 53 -8.30 -4.63 22.89
C ALA A 53 -8.04 -3.51 23.91
N SER A 54 -8.22 -2.25 23.50
CA SER A 54 -8.05 -1.09 24.38
C SER A 54 -9.04 -1.10 25.55
N THR A 55 -10.32 -1.43 25.28
CA THR A 55 -11.35 -1.49 26.33
C THR A 55 -11.04 -2.60 27.33
N LEU A 56 -10.64 -3.79 26.85
CA LEU A 56 -10.24 -4.91 27.71
C LEU A 56 -9.04 -4.53 28.58
N TYR A 57 -8.00 -3.96 27.97
CA TYR A 57 -6.77 -3.55 28.66
C TYR A 57 -7.04 -2.53 29.79
N TYR A 58 -7.75 -1.44 29.48
CA TYR A 58 -8.05 -0.42 30.48
C TYR A 58 -9.11 -0.87 31.49
N SER A 59 -10.00 -1.79 31.13
CA SER A 59 -10.93 -2.38 32.09
C SER A 59 -10.21 -3.31 33.07
N SER A 60 -9.24 -4.11 32.63
CA SER A 60 -8.48 -5.00 33.51
C SER A 60 -7.45 -4.28 34.38
N THR A 61 -7.08 -3.05 34.02
CA THR A 61 -6.13 -2.22 34.78
C THR A 61 -6.85 -1.12 35.55
N VAL A 62 -7.25 -0.05 34.86
CA VAL A 62 -7.77 1.20 35.43
C VAL A 62 -9.09 0.99 36.18
N VAL A 63 -10.04 0.21 35.66
CA VAL A 63 -11.34 0.00 36.34
C VAL A 63 -11.19 -0.85 37.61
N VAL A 64 -10.33 -1.88 37.56
CA VAL A 64 -9.97 -2.70 38.73
C VAL A 64 -9.21 -1.89 39.78
N GLY A 65 -8.56 -0.81 39.35
CA GLY A 65 -7.82 0.12 40.20
C GLY A 65 -6.34 -0.20 40.32
N ASN A 66 -5.82 -1.03 39.41
CA ASN A 66 -4.40 -1.29 39.25
C ASN A 66 -3.77 -0.26 38.31
N GLN A 67 -2.45 -0.10 38.42
CA GLN A 67 -1.67 0.67 37.44
C GLN A 67 -1.73 -0.02 36.07
N THR A 68 -1.68 0.77 35.00
CA THR A 68 -1.39 0.23 33.67
C THR A 68 0.06 -0.24 33.59
N LEU A 69 0.39 -1.11 32.64
CA LEU A 69 1.78 -1.56 32.45
C LEU A 69 2.71 -0.40 32.06
N GLY A 70 2.20 0.60 31.34
CA GLY A 70 2.92 1.83 31.05
C GLY A 70 3.11 2.70 32.29
N GLU A 71 2.12 2.80 33.17
CA GLU A 71 2.22 3.50 34.46
C GLU A 71 3.22 2.80 35.39
N GLU A 72 3.20 1.47 35.46
CA GLU A 72 4.17 0.67 36.24
C GLU A 72 5.60 0.85 35.73
N TYR A 73 5.79 0.85 34.40
CA TYR A 73 7.09 1.03 33.75
C TYR A 73 7.79 2.34 34.14
N VAL A 74 7.03 3.38 34.47
CA VAL A 74 7.57 4.71 34.84
C VAL A 74 7.25 5.07 36.30
N HIS A 75 6.70 4.14 37.09
CA HIS A 75 6.28 4.35 38.48
C HIS A 75 5.32 5.56 38.66
N LEU A 76 4.31 5.67 37.79
CA LEU A 76 3.26 6.68 37.86
C LEU A 76 2.01 6.18 38.58
N PHE A 77 1.37 7.04 39.36
CA PHE A 77 0.15 6.75 40.10
C PHE A 77 -0.98 7.70 39.69
N GLU A 78 -2.18 7.17 39.51
CA GLU A 78 -3.36 7.98 39.24
C GLU A 78 -3.88 8.66 40.52
N SER A 79 -4.29 9.92 40.40
CA SER A 79 -4.90 10.72 41.46
C SER A 79 -6.08 11.53 40.96
N ASP A 80 -7.06 11.75 41.84
CA ASP A 80 -8.23 12.58 41.55
C ASP A 80 -7.91 14.08 41.81
N GLY A 81 -7.61 14.81 40.74
CA GLY A 81 -7.32 16.23 40.82
C GLY A 81 -6.06 16.56 41.65
N LEU A 82 -6.19 17.50 42.61
CA LEU A 82 -5.10 17.88 43.53
C LEU A 82 -5.15 17.09 44.85
N GLN A 83 -6.23 16.36 45.09
CA GLN A 83 -6.37 15.53 46.27
C GLN A 83 -5.62 14.23 45.98
N ARG A 84 -4.66 13.84 46.84
CA ARG A 84 -3.85 12.62 46.71
C ARG A 84 -4.67 11.37 47.03
N VAL A 85 -5.83 11.25 46.39
CA VAL A 85 -6.82 10.19 46.57
C VAL A 85 -6.95 9.44 45.26
N VAL A 86 -7.15 8.13 45.37
CA VAL A 86 -7.36 7.24 44.24
C VAL A 86 -8.65 7.66 43.49
N PRO A 87 -8.65 7.76 42.15
CA PRO A 87 -9.84 8.12 41.39
C PRO A 87 -11.03 7.21 41.69
N SER A 88 -12.21 7.81 41.77
CA SER A 88 -13.45 7.05 42.00
C SER A 88 -13.72 6.04 40.87
N ILE A 89 -14.39 4.93 41.19
CA ILE A 89 -14.80 3.92 40.20
C ILE A 89 -15.61 4.55 39.04
N PRO A 90 -16.59 5.46 39.28
CA PRO A 90 -17.28 6.17 38.21
C PRO A 90 -16.34 6.99 37.30
N SER A 91 -15.36 7.70 37.86
CA SER A 91 -14.37 8.46 37.09
C SER A 91 -13.52 7.56 36.20
N ARG A 92 -13.13 6.38 36.71
CA ARG A 92 -12.36 5.36 35.97
C ARG A 92 -13.16 4.74 34.83
N ILE A 93 -14.41 4.36 35.08
CA ILE A 93 -15.31 3.84 34.04
C ILE A 93 -15.55 4.90 32.97
N SER A 94 -15.80 6.15 33.38
CA SER A 94 -15.99 7.28 32.46
C SER A 94 -14.77 7.50 31.57
N PHE A 95 -13.56 7.35 32.13
CA PHE A 95 -12.32 7.44 31.36
C PHE A 95 -12.26 6.36 30.27
N VAL A 96 -12.50 5.09 30.60
CA VAL A 96 -12.45 3.99 29.61
C VAL A 96 -13.49 4.19 28.50
N LEU A 97 -14.72 4.58 28.87
CA LEU A 97 -15.77 4.86 27.88
C LEU A 97 -15.40 6.02 26.95
N LEU A 98 -14.87 7.11 27.49
CA LEU A 98 -14.53 8.30 26.73
C LEU A 98 -13.25 8.13 25.89
N HIS A 99 -12.29 7.34 26.38
CA HIS A 99 -11.02 7.12 25.71
C HIS A 99 -11.11 6.06 24.61
N SER A 100 -11.71 4.90 24.89
CA SER A 100 -11.74 3.76 23.98
C SER A 100 -13.01 3.70 23.14
N VAL A 101 -14.18 3.89 23.75
CA VAL A 101 -15.48 3.60 23.10
C VAL A 101 -16.04 4.82 22.35
N PHE A 102 -15.91 6.01 22.90
CA PHE A 102 -16.46 7.25 22.32
C PHE A 102 -15.96 7.55 20.90
N PRO A 103 -14.67 7.38 20.54
CA PRO A 103 -14.21 7.58 19.16
C PRO A 103 -14.93 6.67 18.15
N LEU A 104 -15.31 5.46 18.55
CA LEU A 104 -16.04 4.52 17.70
C LEU A 104 -17.51 4.92 17.55
N ILE A 105 -18.18 5.21 18.66
CA ILE A 105 -19.59 5.62 18.68
C ILE A 105 -19.78 6.93 17.92
N SER A 106 -18.92 7.93 18.16
CA SER A 106 -19.00 9.23 17.50
C SER A 106 -18.87 9.10 15.98
N ASN A 107 -17.89 8.33 15.49
CA ASN A 107 -17.74 8.06 14.06
C ASN A 107 -18.95 7.33 13.47
N TYR A 108 -19.48 6.32 14.17
CA TYR A 108 -20.68 5.62 13.74
C TYR A 108 -21.91 6.53 13.66
N LEU A 109 -22.13 7.39 14.68
CA LEU A 109 -23.24 8.33 14.72
C LEU A 109 -23.14 9.39 13.62
N ILE A 110 -21.94 9.94 13.38
CA ILE A 110 -21.71 10.91 12.29
C ILE A 110 -21.98 10.24 10.94
N GLN A 111 -21.45 9.04 10.71
CA GLN A 111 -21.68 8.32 9.47
C GLN A 111 -23.16 8.00 9.28
N LYS A 112 -23.87 7.59 10.33
CA LYS A 112 -25.31 7.34 10.30
C LYS A 112 -26.11 8.62 10.04
N ALA A 113 -25.70 9.74 10.61
CA ALA A 113 -26.32 11.04 10.35
C ALA A 113 -26.12 11.46 8.88
N GLU A 114 -24.92 11.29 8.32
CA GLU A 114 -24.62 11.53 6.91
C GLU A 114 -25.43 10.61 5.99
N THR A 115 -25.52 9.30 6.28
CA THR A 115 -26.33 8.38 5.46
C THR A 115 -27.82 8.71 5.52
N THR A 116 -28.32 9.08 6.70
CA THR A 116 -29.71 9.52 6.87
C THR A 116 -29.97 10.81 6.09
N LEU A 117 -29.06 11.78 6.12
CA LEU A 117 -29.18 13.04 5.39
C LEU A 117 -29.04 12.87 3.87
N THR A 118 -28.22 11.93 3.41
CA THR A 118 -28.02 11.63 1.98
C THR A 118 -29.10 10.75 1.38
N HIS A 119 -29.95 10.12 2.21
CA HIS A 119 -31.10 9.37 1.72
C HIS A 119 -32.19 10.31 1.16
N PRO A 120 -32.71 10.08 -0.06
CA PRO A 120 -33.67 10.98 -0.71
C PRO A 120 -35.08 10.98 -0.07
N SER A 121 -35.42 9.96 0.73
CA SER A 121 -36.71 9.87 1.42
C SER A 121 -36.74 10.53 2.81
N THR A 122 -35.66 11.19 3.22
CA THR A 122 -35.58 11.83 4.55
C THR A 122 -36.37 13.14 4.53
N ASP A 123 -37.61 13.08 5.02
CA ASP A 123 -38.50 14.25 5.07
C ASP A 123 -38.06 15.26 6.13
N LYS A 124 -37.65 14.79 7.31
CA LYS A 124 -37.20 15.62 8.44
C LYS A 124 -35.87 15.12 9.01
N PHE A 125 -34.99 16.06 9.37
CA PHE A 125 -33.78 15.78 10.15
C PHE A 125 -33.64 16.84 11.23
N LEU A 126 -33.47 16.40 12.48
CA LEU A 126 -33.44 17.28 13.66
C LEU A 126 -34.63 18.28 13.72
N GLY A 127 -35.83 17.81 13.36
CA GLY A 127 -37.06 18.61 13.38
C GLY A 127 -37.25 19.56 12.19
N ILE A 128 -36.27 19.69 11.29
CA ILE A 128 -36.34 20.57 10.12
C ILE A 128 -36.75 19.77 8.87
N GLU A 129 -37.67 20.31 8.07
CA GLU A 129 -38.08 19.73 6.80
C GLU A 129 -36.99 19.90 5.73
N ILE A 130 -36.38 18.79 5.33
CA ILE A 130 -35.22 18.78 4.43
C ILE A 130 -35.62 18.48 2.98
N ARG A 131 -36.67 17.69 2.76
CA ARG A 131 -37.08 17.28 1.40
C ARG A 131 -37.45 18.43 0.49
N ARG A 132 -38.08 19.48 1.02
CA ARG A 132 -38.45 20.69 0.27
C ARG A 132 -37.36 21.77 0.27
N ASN A 133 -36.27 21.60 1.02
CA ASN A 133 -35.23 22.61 1.20
C ASN A 133 -33.83 22.03 0.93
N PRO A 134 -33.40 21.96 -0.36
CA PRO A 134 -32.10 21.41 -0.72
C PRO A 134 -30.92 22.22 -0.16
N LYS A 135 -31.12 23.53 0.11
CA LYS A 135 -30.10 24.38 0.75
C LYS A 135 -29.85 23.96 2.19
N ALA A 136 -30.91 23.71 2.96
CA ALA A 136 -30.77 23.22 4.34
C ALA A 136 -30.04 21.86 4.37
N ARG A 137 -30.36 20.97 3.43
CA ARG A 137 -29.67 19.68 3.27
C ARG A 137 -28.16 19.84 3.06
N GLN A 138 -27.78 20.70 2.12
CA GLN A 138 -26.37 20.99 1.83
C GLN A 138 -25.67 21.67 3.01
N SER A 139 -26.35 22.57 3.72
CA SER A 139 -25.81 23.19 4.93
C SER A 139 -25.50 22.16 6.01
N PHE A 140 -26.41 21.22 6.30
CA PHE A 140 -26.15 20.16 7.28
C PHE A 140 -24.95 19.28 6.88
N LEU A 141 -24.87 18.86 5.62
CA LEU A 141 -23.73 18.07 5.14
C LEU A 141 -22.41 18.86 5.22
N SER A 142 -22.42 20.15 4.89
CA SER A 142 -21.24 21.01 5.01
C SER A 142 -20.77 21.16 6.46
N VAL A 143 -21.71 21.21 7.42
CA VAL A 143 -21.41 21.26 8.86
C VAL A 143 -20.76 19.95 9.31
N PHE A 144 -21.30 18.78 8.95
CA PHE A 144 -20.69 17.50 9.31
C PHE A 144 -19.29 17.34 8.72
N TYR A 145 -19.12 17.74 7.46
CA TYR A 145 -17.81 17.77 6.81
C TYR A 145 -16.83 18.69 7.54
N TRP A 146 -17.25 19.91 7.89
CA TRP A 146 -16.43 20.86 8.64
C TRP A 146 -16.07 20.37 10.04
N LEU A 147 -17.03 19.78 10.77
CA LEU A 147 -16.80 19.19 12.08
C LEU A 147 -15.70 18.11 12.02
N ARG A 148 -15.78 17.22 11.04
CA ARG A 148 -14.86 16.10 10.87
C ARG A 148 -13.47 16.52 10.39
N THR A 149 -13.41 17.40 9.41
CA THR A 149 -12.15 17.77 8.74
C THR A 149 -11.42 18.92 9.42
N THR A 150 -12.16 19.81 10.08
CA THR A 150 -11.63 21.05 10.63
C THR A 150 -11.75 21.09 12.15
N LEU A 151 -12.95 20.97 12.73
CA LEU A 151 -13.11 21.20 14.17
C LEU A 151 -12.39 20.16 15.03
N PHE A 152 -12.66 18.86 14.84
CA PHE A 152 -12.09 17.82 15.71
C PHE A 152 -10.55 17.74 15.65
N PRO A 153 -9.90 17.79 14.47
CA PRO A 153 -8.44 17.79 14.41
C PRO A 153 -7.81 19.00 15.11
N GLN A 154 -8.43 20.18 15.00
CA GLN A 154 -7.91 21.40 15.63
C GLN A 154 -8.12 21.38 17.14
N LEU A 155 -9.25 20.87 17.64
CA LEU A 155 -9.48 20.64 19.07
C LEU A 155 -8.44 19.68 19.67
N GLN A 156 -8.12 18.59 18.96
CA GLN A 156 -7.10 17.64 19.40
C GLN A 156 -5.70 18.30 19.44
N ARG A 157 -5.35 19.09 18.42
CA ARG A 157 -4.09 19.85 18.40
C ARG A 157 -4.00 20.87 19.53
N ALA A 158 -5.08 21.60 19.79
CA ALA A 158 -5.15 22.56 20.89
C ALA A 158 -4.96 21.86 22.25
N HIS A 159 -5.59 20.70 22.46
CA HIS A 159 -5.44 19.92 23.68
C HIS A 159 -4.00 19.41 23.88
N ILE A 160 -3.36 18.90 22.83
CA ILE A 160 -1.95 18.44 22.89
C ILE A 160 -1.01 19.63 23.17
N ALA A 161 -1.22 20.78 22.54
CA ALA A 161 -0.45 21.99 22.82
C ALA A 161 -0.58 22.40 24.30
N LEU A 162 -1.81 22.39 24.83
CA LEU A 162 -2.07 22.68 26.23
C LEU A 162 -1.44 21.65 27.18
N PHE A 163 -1.41 20.38 26.79
CA PHE A 163 -0.68 19.34 27.53
C PHE A 163 0.82 19.64 27.61
N TYR A 164 1.46 19.98 26.50
CA TYR A 164 2.90 20.30 26.50
C TYR A 164 3.25 21.57 27.30
N ILE A 165 2.31 22.51 27.43
CA ILE A 165 2.48 23.72 28.24
C ILE A 165 2.28 23.45 29.73
N THR A 166 1.20 22.74 30.08
CA THR A 166 0.72 22.58 31.47
C THR A 166 1.15 21.28 32.14
N GLY A 167 1.41 20.23 31.37
CA GLY A 167 1.78 18.89 31.82
C GLY A 167 0.67 18.08 32.50
N ALA A 168 -0.57 18.59 32.55
CA ALA A 168 -1.59 18.02 33.42
C ALA A 168 -2.36 16.82 32.82
N TYR A 169 -2.77 16.89 31.55
CA TYR A 169 -3.68 15.91 30.95
C TYR A 169 -3.28 15.55 29.54
N TYR A 170 -2.74 14.33 29.34
CA TYR A 170 -2.32 13.86 28.01
C TYR A 170 -3.50 13.56 27.08
N SER A 171 -4.54 12.90 27.58
CA SER A 171 -5.76 12.61 26.81
C SER A 171 -6.92 13.52 27.20
N ILE A 172 -7.80 13.81 26.23
CA ILE A 172 -9.03 14.58 26.47
C ILE A 172 -9.91 13.83 27.49
N ALA A 173 -9.92 12.50 27.44
CA ALA A 173 -10.66 11.68 28.38
C ALA A 173 -10.23 11.92 29.84
N ARG A 174 -8.91 11.92 30.12
CA ARG A 174 -8.37 12.22 31.46
C ARG A 174 -8.64 13.66 31.89
N ARG A 175 -8.66 14.61 30.95
CA ARG A 175 -9.03 16.01 31.23
C ARG A 175 -10.48 16.13 31.69
N VAL A 176 -11.40 15.41 31.04
CA VAL A 176 -12.83 15.43 31.39
C VAL A 176 -13.09 14.73 32.72
N THR A 177 -12.38 13.63 33.00
CA THR A 177 -12.55 12.88 34.26
C THR A 177 -11.75 13.43 35.44
N GLY A 178 -10.85 14.40 35.20
CA GLY A 178 -10.04 15.01 36.25
C GLY A 178 -8.83 14.19 36.71
N ILE A 179 -8.58 13.03 36.12
CA ILE A 179 -7.51 12.09 36.52
C ILE A 179 -6.13 12.67 36.16
N ARG A 180 -5.26 12.81 37.17
CA ARG A 180 -3.87 13.28 37.05
C ARG A 180 -2.87 12.22 37.48
N PHE A 181 -1.63 12.40 37.06
CA PHE A 181 -0.52 11.52 37.44
C PHE A 181 0.38 12.12 38.52
N LEU A 182 0.77 11.28 39.46
CA LEU A 182 1.82 11.53 40.44
C LEU A 182 3.01 10.60 40.14
N SER A 183 4.23 11.10 40.32
CA SER A 183 5.45 10.30 40.18
C SER A 183 6.03 9.98 41.56
N ALA A 184 6.62 8.79 41.71
CA ALA A 184 7.41 8.44 42.89
C ALA A 184 8.82 9.05 42.86
N SER A 185 9.29 9.47 41.69
CA SER A 185 10.62 10.04 41.49
C SER A 185 10.61 11.56 41.69
N ALA A 186 11.63 12.09 42.36
CA ALA A 186 11.81 13.54 42.46
C ALA A 186 12.26 14.10 41.10
N HIS A 187 11.80 15.30 40.76
CA HIS A 187 12.14 15.97 39.49
C HIS A 187 13.64 16.15 39.32
N THR A 188 14.24 15.54 38.29
CA THR A 188 15.67 15.68 37.97
C THR A 188 15.92 16.51 36.71
N ASP A 189 14.95 16.66 35.79
CA ASP A 189 15.20 17.22 34.44
C ASP A 189 14.41 18.50 34.11
N ILE A 190 14.77 19.60 34.78
CA ILE A 190 14.32 20.97 34.42
C ILE A 190 14.59 21.34 32.93
N PRO A 191 15.70 20.93 32.29
CA PRO A 191 15.96 21.23 30.88
C PRO A 191 14.92 20.61 29.93
N ALA A 192 14.48 19.37 30.19
CA ALA A 192 13.50 18.68 29.35
C ALA A 192 12.13 19.39 29.38
N LEU A 193 11.74 19.93 30.53
CA LEU A 193 10.50 20.71 30.66
C LEU A 193 10.48 21.93 29.74
N LYS A 194 11.61 22.62 29.56
CA LYS A 194 11.73 23.76 28.63
C LYS A 194 11.51 23.33 27.18
N VAL A 195 12.04 22.16 26.79
CA VAL A 195 11.87 21.60 25.45
C VAL A 195 10.40 21.25 25.18
N TYR A 196 9.71 20.61 26.13
CA TYR A 196 8.29 20.30 25.97
C TYR A 196 7.43 21.55 25.89
N ARG A 197 7.66 22.55 26.76
CA ARG A 197 6.94 23.84 26.68
C ARG A 197 7.18 24.55 25.34
N PHE A 198 8.42 24.54 24.84
CA PHE A 198 8.74 25.08 23.52
C PHE A 198 7.96 24.38 22.41
N LEU A 199 7.86 23.04 22.45
CA LEU A 199 7.03 22.27 21.51
C LEU A 199 5.54 22.64 21.62
N GLY A 200 5.05 22.87 22.84
CA GLY A 200 3.69 23.37 23.10
C GLY A 200 3.43 24.73 22.47
N TYR A 201 4.36 25.69 22.59
CA TYR A 201 4.23 26.99 21.94
C TYR A 201 4.32 26.90 20.41
N ILE A 202 5.20 26.05 19.85
CA ILE A 202 5.25 25.82 18.40
C ILE A 202 3.93 25.28 17.87
N THR A 203 3.35 24.27 18.55
CA THR A 203 2.08 23.68 18.13
C THR A 203 0.92 24.68 18.22
N LEU A 204 0.92 25.55 19.22
CA LEU A 204 -0.04 26.66 19.31
C LEU A 204 0.15 27.67 18.17
N THR A 205 1.38 28.06 17.86
CA THR A 205 1.68 28.96 16.73
C THR A 205 1.24 28.33 15.41
N GLN A 206 1.53 27.06 15.18
CA GLN A 206 1.08 26.33 13.98
C GLN A 206 -0.46 26.28 13.89
N LEU A 207 -1.15 26.09 15.02
CA LEU A 207 -2.61 26.15 15.10
C LEU A 207 -3.13 27.54 14.72
N THR A 208 -2.56 28.62 15.26
CA THR A 208 -2.96 29.99 14.93
C THR A 208 -2.76 30.30 13.45
N ILE A 209 -1.62 29.93 12.86
CA ILE A 209 -1.35 30.11 11.42
C ILE A 209 -2.36 29.30 10.60
N SER A 210 -2.65 28.06 11.00
CA SER A 210 -3.63 27.22 10.29
C SER A 210 -5.04 27.82 10.31
N ILE A 211 -5.45 28.41 11.44
CA ILE A 211 -6.74 29.09 11.57
C ILE A 211 -6.76 30.36 10.70
N VAL A 212 -5.70 31.17 10.74
CA VAL A 212 -5.58 32.38 9.92
C VAL A 212 -5.64 32.06 8.43
N LEU A 213 -4.90 31.04 7.97
CA LEU A 213 -4.95 30.59 6.58
C LEU A 213 -6.33 30.04 6.19
N ALA A 214 -6.98 29.30 7.07
CA ALA A 214 -8.33 28.81 6.83
C ALA A 214 -9.33 29.96 6.70
N VAL A 215 -9.28 30.96 7.60
CA VAL A 215 -10.11 32.17 7.52
C VAL A 215 -9.81 32.95 6.25
N PHE A 216 -8.55 33.11 5.88
CA PHE A 216 -8.15 33.80 4.65
C PHE A 216 -8.69 33.10 3.40
N SER A 217 -8.54 31.78 3.33
CA SER A 217 -9.10 30.97 2.23
C SER A 217 -10.62 31.04 2.15
N TRP A 218 -11.30 31.06 3.30
CA TRP A 218 -12.76 31.19 3.37
C TRP A 218 -13.22 32.57 2.89
N LEU A 219 -12.54 33.65 3.31
CA LEU A 219 -12.81 35.01 2.84
C LEU A 219 -12.54 35.16 1.32
N GLU A 220 -11.49 34.55 0.80
CA GLU A 220 -11.21 34.52 -0.63
C GLU A 220 -12.28 33.75 -1.40
N GLN A 221 -12.72 32.61 -0.87
CA GLN A 221 -13.78 31.79 -1.46
C GLN A 221 -15.13 32.52 -1.45
N GLU A 222 -15.43 33.29 -0.40
CA GLU A 222 -16.64 34.11 -0.34
C GLU A 222 -16.58 35.30 -1.31
N LYS A 223 -15.42 35.95 -1.43
CA LYS A 223 -15.16 36.97 -2.46
C LYS A 223 -15.31 36.38 -3.87
N ALA A 224 -14.76 35.19 -4.12
CA ALA A 224 -14.86 34.49 -5.40
C ALA A 224 -16.32 34.09 -5.71
N ASN A 225 -17.04 33.56 -4.74
CA ASN A 225 -18.46 33.22 -4.87
C ASN A 225 -19.34 34.46 -5.08
N SER A 226 -19.00 35.60 -4.48
CA SER A 226 -19.70 36.87 -4.73
C SER A 226 -19.45 37.40 -6.15
N LYS A 227 -18.23 37.24 -6.68
CA LYS A 227 -17.88 37.58 -8.08
C LYS A 227 -18.55 36.63 -9.08
N LEU A 228 -18.61 35.33 -8.78
CA LEU A 228 -19.33 34.33 -9.55
C LEU A 228 -20.84 34.62 -9.58
N LYS A 229 -21.47 34.93 -8.44
CA LYS A 229 -22.89 35.34 -8.40
C LYS A 229 -23.17 36.63 -9.16
N LYS A 230 -22.22 37.58 -9.19
CA LYS A 230 -22.31 38.78 -10.04
C LYS A 230 -22.20 38.43 -11.53
N SER A 231 -21.26 37.56 -11.91
CA SER A 231 -21.06 37.14 -13.31
C SER A 231 -22.19 36.23 -13.82
N GLU A 232 -22.79 35.39 -12.96
CA GLU A 232 -23.97 34.59 -13.26
C GLU A 232 -25.23 35.45 -13.40
N LYS A 233 -25.37 36.54 -12.63
CA LYS A 233 -26.43 37.53 -12.82
C LYS A 233 -26.28 38.31 -14.13
N GLU A 234 -25.04 38.59 -14.55
CA GLU A 234 -24.76 39.20 -15.86
C GLU A 234 -24.96 38.22 -17.03
N LYS A 235 -24.60 36.94 -16.86
CA LYS A 235 -24.85 35.87 -17.85
C LYS A 235 -26.34 35.54 -17.99
N LYS A 236 -27.10 35.49 -16.90
CA LYS A 236 -28.57 35.33 -16.92
C LYS A 236 -29.30 36.46 -17.64
N LYS A 237 -28.70 37.65 -17.77
CA LYS A 237 -29.27 38.77 -18.52
C LYS A 237 -28.95 38.71 -20.03
N LYS A 238 -28.03 37.83 -20.45
CA LYS A 238 -27.58 37.65 -21.85
C LYS A 238 -28.01 36.31 -22.49
N GLN A 239 -28.54 35.37 -21.71
CA GLN A 239 -29.04 34.07 -22.17
C GLN A 239 -30.56 33.94 -21.95
N LEU A 240 -31.33 34.87 -22.53
CA LEU A 240 -32.79 34.72 -22.65
C LEU A 240 -33.19 34.88 -24.11
N GLU A 241 -32.53 34.13 -25.00
CA GLU A 241 -32.92 33.93 -26.40
C GLU A 241 -31.93 32.91 -27.00
N THR A 242 -32.14 31.63 -26.69
CA THR A 242 -31.94 30.46 -27.57
C THR A 242 -32.01 29.18 -26.74
N ASP A 243 -32.77 28.27 -27.31
CA ASP A 243 -33.31 27.03 -26.76
C ASP A 243 -32.34 25.98 -26.22
N LEU A 244 -32.93 25.20 -25.29
CA LEU A 244 -32.88 23.74 -25.10
C LEU A 244 -31.55 23.02 -24.77
N ASP A 245 -31.60 22.43 -23.57
CA ASP A 245 -31.09 21.13 -23.13
C ASP A 245 -29.58 20.85 -23.12
N VAL A 246 -28.95 20.95 -21.94
CA VAL A 246 -28.09 19.89 -21.37
C VAL A 246 -27.98 20.08 -19.85
N GLU A 247 -28.72 19.30 -19.05
CA GLU A 247 -28.38 19.09 -17.63
C GLU A 247 -28.21 17.59 -17.33
N THR A 248 -26.95 17.22 -17.17
CA THR A 248 -26.42 16.20 -16.22
C THR A 248 -27.17 14.87 -16.12
N LEU A 249 -26.57 13.83 -16.71
CA LEU A 249 -26.79 12.42 -16.37
C LEU A 249 -26.46 12.14 -14.89
N SER A 250 -27.39 12.46 -14.00
CA SER A 250 -27.54 11.77 -12.73
C SER A 250 -28.25 10.45 -13.03
N HIS A 251 -27.61 9.32 -12.71
CA HIS A 251 -28.22 8.00 -12.90
C HIS A 251 -29.62 7.96 -12.26
N PRO A 252 -30.68 7.70 -13.04
CA PRO A 252 -32.03 7.61 -12.51
C PRO A 252 -32.10 6.43 -11.54
N THR A 253 -32.88 6.63 -10.50
CA THR A 253 -33.18 5.73 -9.39
C THR A 253 -33.42 4.29 -9.88
N PHE A 254 -32.47 3.39 -9.64
CA PHE A 254 -32.69 1.96 -9.84
C PHE A 254 -33.72 1.45 -8.82
N GLN A 255 -34.87 1.02 -9.33
CA GLN A 255 -35.92 0.35 -8.56
C GLN A 255 -35.74 -1.16 -8.69
N CYS A 256 -35.63 -1.87 -7.57
CA CYS A 256 -35.47 -3.32 -7.61
C CYS A 256 -36.77 -3.98 -8.08
N SER A 257 -36.70 -4.86 -9.08
CA SER A 257 -37.87 -5.57 -9.62
C SER A 257 -38.51 -6.61 -8.69
N ILE A 258 -37.88 -6.91 -7.55
CA ILE A 258 -38.39 -7.89 -6.56
C ILE A 258 -39.14 -7.18 -5.43
N CYS A 259 -38.52 -6.20 -4.76
CA CYS A 259 -39.18 -5.45 -3.68
C CYS A 259 -39.85 -4.15 -4.13
N LEU A 260 -39.67 -3.73 -5.39
CA LEU A 260 -40.20 -2.48 -5.95
C LEU A 260 -39.73 -1.22 -5.20
N GLU A 261 -38.63 -1.28 -4.46
CA GLU A 261 -38.05 -0.14 -3.76
C GLU A 261 -36.80 0.41 -4.48
N ASN A 262 -36.56 1.72 -4.35
CA ASN A 262 -35.35 2.38 -4.83
C ASN A 262 -34.17 2.07 -3.91
N ARG A 263 -33.35 1.09 -4.31
CA ARG A 263 -32.19 0.62 -3.53
C ARG A 263 -30.95 0.63 -4.42
N ASN A 264 -29.76 0.54 -3.83
CA ASN A 264 -28.55 0.46 -4.65
C ASN A 264 -28.54 -0.84 -5.48
N PRO A 265 -28.33 -0.76 -6.80
CA PRO A 265 -28.29 -1.94 -7.66
C PRO A 265 -27.10 -2.82 -7.28
N SER A 266 -27.37 -4.12 -7.18
CA SER A 266 -26.38 -5.18 -7.07
C SER A 266 -26.58 -6.11 -8.26
N ALA A 267 -25.51 -6.32 -9.03
CA ALA A 267 -25.56 -7.20 -10.18
C ALA A 267 -25.36 -8.66 -9.74
N LEU A 268 -26.21 -9.56 -10.23
CA LEU A 268 -25.91 -10.99 -10.26
C LEU A 268 -24.90 -11.29 -11.36
N PHE A 269 -24.28 -12.48 -11.34
CA PHE A 269 -23.29 -12.87 -12.36
C PHE A 269 -23.83 -12.87 -13.79
N CYS A 270 -25.15 -13.01 -13.97
CA CYS A 270 -25.83 -12.89 -15.26
C CYS A 270 -26.11 -11.44 -15.70
N GLY A 271 -25.63 -10.44 -14.97
CA GLY A 271 -25.79 -9.02 -15.30
C GLY A 271 -27.13 -8.40 -14.85
N HIS A 272 -28.11 -9.20 -14.42
CA HIS A 272 -29.38 -8.68 -13.90
C HIS A 272 -29.19 -7.96 -12.57
N LEU A 273 -29.83 -6.79 -12.44
CA LEU A 273 -29.71 -5.91 -11.29
C LEU A 273 -30.90 -6.14 -10.34
N PHE A 274 -30.60 -6.31 -9.06
CA PHE A 274 -31.57 -6.35 -7.95
C PHE A 274 -30.97 -5.65 -6.73
N CYS A 275 -31.75 -5.39 -5.68
CA CYS A 275 -31.15 -4.96 -4.42
C CYS A 275 -30.51 -6.16 -3.70
N TRP A 276 -29.44 -5.91 -2.95
CA TRP A 276 -28.71 -6.98 -2.23
C TRP A 276 -29.61 -7.77 -1.27
N THR A 277 -30.57 -7.10 -0.64
CA THR A 277 -31.51 -7.72 0.31
C THR A 277 -32.38 -8.78 -0.37
N CYS A 278 -32.96 -8.45 -1.54
CA CYS A 278 -33.78 -9.40 -2.27
C CYS A 278 -32.97 -10.54 -2.89
N ILE A 279 -31.72 -10.29 -3.30
CA ILE A 279 -30.82 -11.36 -3.75
C ILE A 279 -30.60 -12.37 -2.62
N GLN A 280 -30.34 -11.88 -1.41
CA GLN A 280 -30.07 -12.71 -0.25
C GLN A 280 -31.31 -13.49 0.19
N GLU A 281 -32.47 -12.83 0.28
CA GLU A 281 -33.74 -13.49 0.61
C GLU A 281 -34.09 -14.57 -0.42
N HIS A 282 -33.96 -14.28 -1.71
CA HIS A 282 -34.25 -15.23 -2.78
C HIS A 282 -33.29 -16.43 -2.74
N ALA A 283 -32.01 -16.19 -2.44
CA ALA A 283 -31.03 -17.26 -2.31
C ALA A 283 -31.32 -18.17 -1.10
N VAL A 284 -31.74 -17.59 0.02
CA VAL A 284 -32.09 -18.33 1.24
C VAL A 284 -33.41 -19.09 1.07
N SER A 285 -34.43 -18.49 0.45
CA SER A 285 -35.71 -19.15 0.20
C SER A 285 -35.55 -20.35 -0.73
N ALA A 286 -34.72 -20.24 -1.78
CA ALA A 286 -34.43 -21.34 -2.69
C ALA A 286 -33.83 -22.56 -1.98
N THR A 287 -32.93 -22.35 -1.01
CA THR A 287 -32.30 -23.44 -0.24
C THR A 287 -33.21 -24.12 0.78
N SER A 288 -34.36 -23.52 1.10
CA SER A 288 -35.30 -24.05 2.10
C SER A 288 -36.41 -24.95 1.52
N SER A 289 -36.59 -24.96 0.19
CA SER A 289 -37.74 -25.60 -0.47
C SER A 289 -37.50 -26.99 -1.08
N SER A 290 -36.27 -27.49 -1.15
CA SER A 290 -35.95 -28.90 -1.46
C SER A 290 -34.44 -29.13 -1.38
N ALA A 291 -34.02 -30.33 -0.94
CA ALA A 291 -32.61 -30.69 -0.68
C ALA A 291 -31.69 -30.70 -1.93
N THR A 292 -32.16 -30.26 -3.09
CA THR A 292 -31.41 -30.26 -4.36
C THR A 292 -31.56 -28.98 -5.19
N SER A 293 -32.22 -27.93 -4.69
CA SER A 293 -32.37 -26.67 -5.45
C SER A 293 -31.26 -25.67 -5.12
N SER A 294 -30.34 -25.47 -6.07
CA SER A 294 -29.37 -24.37 -6.04
C SER A 294 -30.09 -23.04 -6.23
N ALA A 295 -29.62 -22.01 -5.52
CA ALA A 295 -30.20 -20.68 -5.63
C ALA A 295 -29.95 -20.10 -7.04
N ARG A 296 -31.00 -19.55 -7.66
CA ARG A 296 -31.03 -19.13 -9.07
C ARG A 296 -31.35 -17.65 -9.20
N CYS A 297 -30.99 -17.04 -10.33
CA CYS A 297 -31.43 -15.69 -10.67
C CYS A 297 -32.97 -15.64 -10.80
N PRO A 298 -33.66 -14.70 -10.14
CA PRO A 298 -35.12 -14.53 -10.24
C PRO A 298 -35.63 -14.29 -11.66
N GLN A 299 -34.81 -13.68 -12.52
CA GLN A 299 -35.21 -13.28 -13.87
C GLN A 299 -34.78 -14.26 -14.96
N CYS A 300 -33.52 -14.73 -14.92
CA CYS A 300 -32.98 -15.61 -15.96
C CYS A 300 -32.72 -17.06 -15.49
N ARG A 301 -33.02 -17.37 -14.23
CA ARG A 301 -32.86 -18.70 -13.60
C ARG A 301 -31.45 -19.30 -13.60
N LEU A 302 -30.41 -18.50 -13.88
CA LEU A 302 -29.00 -18.92 -13.81
C LEU A 302 -28.58 -19.22 -12.36
N GLU A 303 -27.92 -20.35 -12.12
CA GLU A 303 -27.52 -20.81 -10.78
C GLU A 303 -26.34 -20.01 -10.19
N PHE A 304 -26.38 -19.76 -8.87
CA PHE A 304 -25.27 -19.21 -8.12
C PHE A 304 -24.30 -20.34 -7.76
N GLN A 305 -23.11 -20.39 -8.37
CA GLN A 305 -22.09 -21.36 -7.96
C GLN A 305 -21.26 -20.86 -6.77
N PRO A 306 -21.24 -21.57 -5.61
CA PRO A 306 -20.35 -21.24 -4.49
C PRO A 306 -18.89 -21.63 -4.79
N ARG A 307 -17.96 -20.88 -4.19
CA ARG A 307 -16.55 -20.79 -4.60
C ARG A 307 -15.59 -21.84 -4.03
N ASP A 308 -16.05 -22.83 -3.26
CA ASP A 308 -15.14 -23.69 -2.47
C ASP A 308 -15.54 -25.18 -2.49
N SER A 309 -15.62 -25.81 -3.67
CA SER A 309 -15.64 -27.30 -3.76
C SER A 309 -15.44 -27.85 -5.19
N GLN A 310 -14.66 -27.19 -6.05
CA GLN A 310 -14.44 -27.66 -7.44
C GLN A 310 -12.96 -27.74 -7.85
N SER A 311 -12.02 -27.82 -6.90
CA SER A 311 -10.65 -28.24 -7.23
C SER A 311 -10.51 -29.77 -7.40
N SER A 312 -11.55 -30.58 -7.13
CA SER A 312 -11.43 -32.04 -7.17
C SER A 312 -12.56 -32.83 -7.85
N GLN A 313 -13.59 -32.18 -8.42
CA GLN A 313 -14.66 -32.89 -9.16
C GLN A 313 -15.06 -32.27 -10.51
N PHE A 314 -14.45 -31.17 -10.94
CA PHE A 314 -14.72 -30.58 -12.27
C PHE A 314 -14.00 -31.27 -13.44
N SER A 315 -13.31 -32.38 -13.17
CA SER A 315 -12.58 -33.15 -14.19
C SER A 315 -13.43 -34.18 -14.94
N ARG A 316 -14.77 -34.23 -14.76
CA ARG A 316 -15.58 -35.34 -15.34
C ARG A 316 -16.84 -34.99 -16.14
N SER A 317 -17.18 -33.73 -16.40
CA SER A 317 -18.32 -33.47 -17.29
C SER A 317 -18.33 -32.10 -17.98
N ILE A 318 -17.20 -31.69 -18.58
CA ILE A 318 -17.20 -30.73 -19.70
C ILE A 318 -16.13 -31.20 -20.69
N SER A 319 -16.51 -32.13 -21.57
CA SER A 319 -15.75 -32.40 -22.78
C SER A 319 -16.19 -31.43 -23.87
N SER A 320 -15.50 -30.31 -23.99
CA SER A 320 -15.12 -29.70 -25.28
C SER A 320 -14.15 -28.53 -25.04
N SER A 321 -12.87 -28.78 -25.34
CA SER A 321 -11.72 -27.86 -25.47
C SER A 321 -11.25 -27.08 -24.22
N THR A 322 -10.46 -27.70 -23.34
CA THR A 322 -9.55 -26.96 -22.45
C THR A 322 -8.44 -26.34 -23.29
N THR A 323 -8.40 -25.01 -23.38
CA THR A 323 -7.30 -24.29 -24.05
C THR A 323 -6.01 -24.44 -23.23
N HIS A 324 -5.07 -25.27 -23.69
CA HIS A 324 -3.76 -25.41 -23.05
C HIS A 324 -2.88 -24.22 -23.46
N HIS A 325 -2.63 -23.30 -22.53
CA HIS A 325 -1.67 -22.21 -22.75
C HIS A 325 -0.23 -22.73 -22.60
N PRO A 326 0.69 -22.45 -23.54
CA PRO A 326 2.09 -22.83 -23.41
C PRO A 326 2.76 -22.11 -22.23
N THR A 327 3.83 -22.71 -21.70
CA THR A 327 4.62 -22.05 -20.66
C THR A 327 5.37 -20.87 -21.25
N ILE A 328 5.16 -19.67 -20.72
CA ILE A 328 5.82 -18.43 -21.14
C ILE A 328 6.25 -17.71 -19.87
N TYR A 329 7.55 -17.44 -19.76
CA TYR A 329 8.13 -16.67 -18.67
C TYR A 329 8.19 -15.19 -19.04
N PHE A 330 7.66 -14.33 -18.18
CA PHE A 330 7.74 -12.89 -18.36
C PHE A 330 8.23 -12.18 -17.10
N THR A 331 9.21 -11.29 -17.22
CA THR A 331 9.58 -10.36 -16.16
C THR A 331 9.86 -8.96 -16.72
N GLY A 332 9.74 -7.95 -15.87
CA GLY A 332 9.99 -6.55 -16.21
C GLY A 332 10.94 -5.89 -15.23
N ILE A 333 11.86 -5.07 -15.74
CA ILE A 333 12.82 -4.30 -14.92
C ILE A 333 12.81 -2.82 -15.29
N GLN A 334 12.65 -1.94 -14.30
CA GLN A 334 12.61 -0.50 -14.53
C GLN A 334 14.00 0.05 -14.88
N PRO A 335 14.14 0.87 -15.94
CA PRO A 335 15.39 1.52 -16.29
C PRO A 335 15.70 2.65 -15.31
N THR A 336 16.39 2.30 -14.23
CA THR A 336 16.82 3.24 -13.18
C THR A 336 18.30 3.62 -13.30
N GLY A 337 18.91 3.38 -14.47
CA GLY A 337 20.36 3.43 -14.70
C GLY A 337 21.03 2.11 -14.34
N ILE A 338 22.33 2.13 -14.07
CA ILE A 338 23.16 0.94 -13.87
C ILE A 338 22.70 0.11 -12.64
N PRO A 339 22.48 -1.22 -12.75
CA PRO A 339 22.11 -2.06 -11.62
C PRO A 339 23.19 -2.10 -10.53
N HIS A 340 22.77 -2.21 -9.27
CA HIS A 340 23.66 -2.53 -8.16
C HIS A 340 23.61 -4.02 -7.79
N LEU A 341 24.55 -4.49 -6.96
CA LEU A 341 24.63 -5.90 -6.54
C LEU A 341 23.31 -6.45 -5.99
N GLY A 342 22.54 -5.65 -5.25
CA GLY A 342 21.20 -6.04 -4.81
C GLY A 342 20.20 -6.35 -5.93
N ASN A 343 20.29 -5.66 -7.09
CA ASN A 343 19.47 -6.00 -8.27
C ASN A 343 20.04 -7.22 -9.00
N PHE A 344 21.37 -7.31 -9.09
CA PHE A 344 22.06 -8.41 -9.72
C PHE A 344 21.69 -9.76 -9.08
N PHE A 345 21.96 -9.94 -7.79
CA PHE A 345 21.67 -11.18 -7.06
C PHE A 345 20.17 -11.40 -6.83
N GLY A 346 19.38 -10.33 -6.69
CA GLY A 346 17.95 -10.44 -6.39
C GLY A 346 17.05 -10.67 -7.59
N SER A 347 17.53 -10.45 -8.82
CA SER A 347 16.66 -10.51 -10.01
C SER A 347 17.38 -10.94 -11.29
N ILE A 348 18.58 -10.39 -11.58
CA ILE A 348 19.25 -10.65 -12.86
C ILE A 348 19.89 -12.05 -12.89
N GLU A 349 20.68 -12.42 -11.87
CA GLU A 349 21.31 -13.74 -11.79
C GLU A 349 20.27 -14.88 -11.71
N PRO A 350 19.19 -14.77 -10.92
CA PRO A 350 18.11 -15.77 -10.97
C PRO A 350 17.48 -15.91 -12.37
N TRP A 351 17.37 -14.82 -13.14
CA TRP A 351 16.86 -14.88 -14.51
C TRP A 351 17.84 -15.57 -15.46
N THR A 352 19.13 -15.26 -15.40
CA THR A 352 20.14 -15.91 -16.27
C THR A 352 20.31 -17.39 -15.92
N GLU A 353 20.22 -17.76 -14.64
CA GLU A 353 20.17 -19.16 -14.23
C GLU A 353 18.91 -19.87 -14.76
N LEU A 354 17.74 -19.24 -14.69
CA LEU A 354 16.49 -19.78 -15.27
C LEU A 354 16.61 -19.95 -16.79
N GLN A 355 17.18 -18.96 -17.47
CA GLN A 355 17.43 -18.97 -18.90
C GLN A 355 18.23 -20.20 -19.34
N ASN A 356 19.19 -20.63 -18.51
CA ASN A 356 20.09 -21.73 -18.79
C ASN A 356 19.53 -23.11 -18.38
N THR A 357 18.53 -23.18 -17.50
CA THR A 357 17.96 -24.46 -17.03
C THR A 357 16.64 -24.83 -17.70
N VAL A 358 15.88 -23.86 -18.20
CA VAL A 358 14.59 -24.10 -18.87
C VAL A 358 14.82 -24.58 -20.31
N ASP A 359 13.97 -25.51 -20.77
CA ASP A 359 13.97 -26.04 -22.14
C ASP A 359 14.04 -24.93 -23.21
N LYS A 360 14.92 -25.12 -24.20
CA LYS A 360 15.22 -24.11 -25.24
C LYS A 360 14.00 -23.64 -26.04
N GLU A 361 12.97 -24.47 -26.12
CA GLU A 361 11.71 -24.15 -26.81
C GLU A 361 10.76 -23.28 -25.97
N THR A 362 10.96 -23.22 -24.66
CA THR A 362 10.11 -22.43 -23.77
C THR A 362 10.41 -20.94 -23.96
N GLN A 363 9.36 -20.15 -24.21
CA GLN A 363 9.52 -18.72 -24.45
C GLN A 363 9.83 -17.96 -23.17
N MET A 364 10.86 -17.11 -23.23
CA MET A 364 11.27 -16.23 -22.14
C MET A 364 11.32 -14.79 -22.62
N MET A 365 10.76 -13.87 -21.84
CA MET A 365 10.60 -12.47 -22.20
C MET A 365 11.03 -11.58 -21.04
N LEU A 366 11.94 -10.65 -21.30
CA LEU A 366 12.39 -9.68 -20.33
C LEU A 366 12.19 -8.27 -20.90
N SER A 367 11.35 -7.49 -20.24
CA SER A 367 11.02 -6.14 -20.68
C SER A 367 11.77 -5.08 -19.86
N VAL A 368 12.43 -4.15 -20.53
CA VAL A 368 12.91 -2.91 -19.92
C VAL A 368 11.74 -1.94 -19.87
N VAL A 369 11.15 -1.79 -18.68
CA VAL A 369 9.84 -1.13 -18.48
C VAL A 369 9.95 0.38 -18.25
N ASP A 370 10.23 1.10 -19.32
CA ASP A 370 10.40 2.56 -19.34
C ASP A 370 9.09 3.34 -19.11
N GLN A 371 7.93 2.82 -19.52
CA GLN A 371 6.64 3.44 -19.18
C GLN A 371 6.36 3.39 -17.67
N HIS A 372 6.80 2.32 -16.99
CA HIS A 372 6.72 2.26 -15.52
C HIS A 372 7.65 3.25 -14.82
N ALA A 373 8.80 3.61 -15.43
CA ALA A 373 9.75 4.55 -14.84
C ALA A 373 9.16 5.96 -14.67
N ILE A 374 8.19 6.34 -15.51
CA ILE A 374 7.51 7.65 -15.46
C ILE A 374 6.21 7.63 -14.63
N SER A 375 5.88 6.51 -13.96
CA SER A 375 4.65 6.37 -13.15
C SER A 375 4.61 7.30 -11.93
N LEU A 376 5.78 7.70 -11.42
CA LEU A 376 5.94 8.63 -10.29
C LEU A 376 6.13 10.09 -10.73
N GLY A 377 6.03 10.37 -12.03
CA GLY A 377 6.30 11.67 -12.63
C GLY A 377 7.28 11.58 -13.80
N PRO A 378 7.31 12.57 -14.69
CA PRO A 378 8.20 12.58 -15.84
C PRO A 378 9.67 12.65 -15.41
N LEU A 379 10.53 11.96 -16.17
CA LEU A 379 11.98 12.08 -16.09
C LEU A 379 12.49 12.94 -17.25
N PRO A 380 13.63 13.65 -17.11
CA PRO A 380 14.31 14.26 -18.24
C PRO A 380 14.52 13.25 -19.37
N ALA A 381 14.23 13.65 -20.62
CA ALA A 381 14.22 12.74 -21.76
C ALA A 381 15.59 12.08 -21.99
N ASP A 382 16.68 12.82 -21.86
CA ASP A 382 18.05 12.29 -22.00
C ASP A 382 18.37 11.28 -20.90
N GLN A 383 17.87 11.51 -19.68
CA GLN A 383 18.06 10.59 -18.56
C GLN A 383 17.31 9.27 -18.77
N LEU A 384 16.06 9.30 -19.23
CA LEU A 384 15.31 8.09 -19.51
C LEU A 384 15.95 7.29 -20.64
N ARG A 385 16.37 7.95 -21.73
CA ARG A 385 17.09 7.32 -22.84
C ARG A 385 18.38 6.65 -22.38
N ALA A 386 19.22 7.38 -21.64
CA ALA A 386 20.47 6.84 -21.09
C ALA A 386 20.22 5.67 -20.14
N ASN A 387 19.25 5.79 -19.22
CA ASN A 387 18.93 4.72 -18.28
C ASN A 387 18.43 3.45 -18.97
N THR A 388 17.61 3.58 -20.00
CA THR A 388 17.12 2.44 -20.79
C THR A 388 18.26 1.75 -21.52
N HIS A 389 19.13 2.52 -22.18
CA HIS A 389 20.30 1.97 -22.88
C HIS A 389 21.26 1.27 -21.91
N GLN A 390 21.61 1.93 -20.80
CA GLN A 390 22.49 1.37 -19.76
C GLN A 390 21.89 0.12 -19.11
N MET A 391 20.58 0.11 -18.83
CA MET A 391 19.92 -1.07 -18.27
C MET A 391 19.99 -2.26 -19.22
N THR A 392 19.69 -2.05 -20.51
CA THR A 392 19.78 -3.13 -21.52
C THR A 392 21.20 -3.66 -21.65
N ALA A 393 22.20 -2.78 -21.77
CA ALA A 393 23.60 -3.20 -21.81
C ALA A 393 24.02 -3.97 -20.55
N SER A 394 23.56 -3.50 -19.38
CA SER A 394 23.82 -4.16 -18.09
C SER A 394 23.25 -5.57 -18.05
N LEU A 395 22.02 -5.77 -18.54
CA LEU A 395 21.37 -7.09 -18.58
C LEU A 395 22.16 -8.06 -19.47
N ILE A 396 22.56 -7.62 -20.66
CA ILE A 396 23.35 -8.43 -21.59
C ILE A 396 24.72 -8.75 -20.99
N ALA A 397 25.42 -7.75 -20.44
CA ALA A 397 26.72 -7.93 -19.79
C ALA A 397 26.65 -8.89 -18.59
N CYS A 398 25.53 -8.90 -17.87
CA CYS A 398 25.28 -9.85 -16.78
C CYS A 398 24.91 -11.27 -17.24
N GLY A 399 24.77 -11.51 -18.55
CA GLY A 399 24.55 -12.84 -19.14
C GLY A 399 23.14 -13.11 -19.64
N VAL A 400 22.27 -12.09 -19.74
CA VAL A 400 21.00 -12.25 -20.49
C VAL A 400 21.35 -12.40 -21.97
N ASP A 401 20.97 -13.54 -22.56
CA ASP A 401 21.24 -13.82 -23.97
C ASP A 401 20.01 -13.41 -24.80
N PRO A 402 20.10 -12.36 -25.65
CA PRO A 402 18.98 -11.90 -26.47
C PRO A 402 18.46 -12.95 -27.47
N LYS A 403 19.26 -13.99 -27.78
CA LYS A 403 18.84 -15.10 -28.64
C LYS A 403 17.97 -16.11 -27.91
N ARG A 404 18.07 -16.17 -26.58
CA ARG A 404 17.32 -17.10 -25.71
C ARG A 404 16.17 -16.42 -24.99
N THR A 405 16.35 -15.17 -24.59
CA THR A 405 15.36 -14.30 -23.97
C THR A 405 14.99 -13.18 -24.93
N LEU A 406 13.70 -13.02 -25.24
CA LEU A 406 13.25 -11.83 -25.96
C LEU A 406 13.38 -10.60 -25.05
N LEU A 407 14.47 -9.87 -25.23
CA LEU A 407 14.83 -8.68 -24.48
C LEU A 407 14.39 -7.43 -25.25
N PHE A 408 13.39 -6.71 -24.76
CA PHE A 408 12.81 -5.58 -25.49
C PHE A 408 12.46 -4.40 -24.57
N ARG A 409 12.32 -3.21 -25.15
CA ARG A 409 11.86 -2.01 -24.44
C ARG A 409 10.34 -1.92 -24.48
N GLN A 410 9.72 -1.68 -23.32
CA GLN A 410 8.26 -1.68 -23.16
C GLN A 410 7.56 -0.66 -24.08
N SER A 411 8.12 0.53 -24.26
CA SER A 411 7.55 1.56 -25.15
C SER A 411 7.48 1.15 -26.64
N ASP A 412 8.23 0.15 -27.08
CA ASP A 412 8.19 -0.31 -28.48
C ASP A 412 6.94 -1.14 -28.80
N VAL A 413 6.21 -1.55 -27.76
CA VAL A 413 5.00 -2.38 -27.85
C VAL A 413 3.79 -1.55 -27.40
N PRO A 414 3.19 -0.73 -28.28
CA PRO A 414 2.07 0.14 -27.92
C PRO A 414 0.82 -0.64 -27.46
N HIS A 415 0.73 -1.92 -27.81
CA HIS A 415 -0.33 -2.85 -27.40
C HIS A 415 -0.46 -2.99 -25.89
N ILE A 416 0.65 -2.88 -25.16
CA ILE A 416 0.66 -2.94 -23.69
C ILE A 416 -0.19 -1.79 -23.13
N ALA A 417 -0.01 -0.57 -23.64
CA ALA A 417 -0.80 0.59 -23.22
C ALA A 417 -2.29 0.44 -23.61
N GLN A 418 -2.56 -0.11 -24.80
CA GLN A 418 -3.93 -0.40 -25.24
C GLN A 418 -4.63 -1.43 -24.34
N LEU A 419 -3.94 -2.52 -23.99
CA LEU A 419 -4.49 -3.52 -23.07
C LEU A 419 -4.66 -2.96 -21.65
N SER A 420 -3.74 -2.12 -21.18
CA SER A 420 -3.86 -1.44 -19.89
C SER A 420 -5.16 -0.62 -19.78
N TRP A 421 -5.54 0.09 -20.86
CA TRP A 421 -6.82 0.80 -20.94
C TRP A 421 -8.02 -0.16 -20.82
N ILE A 422 -8.00 -1.26 -21.57
CA ILE A 422 -9.05 -2.28 -21.53
C ILE A 422 -9.18 -2.87 -20.11
N LEU A 423 -8.06 -3.22 -19.47
CA LEU A 423 -8.05 -3.75 -18.10
C LEU A 423 -8.53 -2.72 -17.07
N GLY A 424 -8.25 -1.43 -17.31
CA GLY A 424 -8.75 -0.33 -16.48
C GLY A 424 -10.27 -0.25 -16.44
N SER A 425 -10.95 -0.61 -17.54
CA SER A 425 -12.43 -0.67 -17.57
C SER A 425 -13.04 -1.72 -16.63
N LEU A 426 -12.23 -2.69 -16.16
CA LEU A 426 -12.65 -3.76 -15.24
C LEU A 426 -12.39 -3.42 -13.76
N GLN A 427 -11.81 -2.24 -13.47
CA GLN A 427 -11.40 -1.82 -12.14
C GLN A 427 -12.04 -0.51 -11.70
N THR A 428 -11.91 -0.22 -10.41
CA THR A 428 -12.39 1.04 -9.83
C THR A 428 -11.24 1.71 -9.09
N THR A 429 -11.27 3.05 -9.05
CA THR A 429 -10.32 3.86 -8.29
C THR A 429 -10.24 3.40 -6.83
N SER A 430 -11.38 3.06 -6.21
CA SER A 430 -11.46 2.57 -4.83
C SER A 430 -10.71 1.25 -4.61
N LYS A 431 -10.68 0.33 -5.59
CA LYS A 431 -9.93 -0.93 -5.48
C LYS A 431 -8.43 -0.67 -5.59
N LEU A 432 -8.02 0.15 -6.56
CA LEU A 432 -6.61 0.50 -6.77
C LEU A 432 -6.02 1.30 -5.61
N ALA A 433 -6.78 2.25 -5.04
CA ALA A 433 -6.34 3.07 -3.92
C ALA A 433 -6.16 2.29 -2.59
N ARG A 434 -6.67 1.06 -2.51
CA ARG A 434 -6.49 0.19 -1.34
C ARG A 434 -5.17 -0.57 -1.35
N LEU A 435 -4.48 -0.63 -2.49
CA LEU A 435 -3.21 -1.34 -2.63
C LEU A 435 -2.16 -0.77 -1.65
N PRO A 436 -1.53 -1.61 -0.82
CA PRO A 436 -0.52 -1.17 0.14
C PRO A 436 0.61 -0.35 -0.49
N GLN A 437 1.10 -0.76 -1.67
CA GLN A 437 2.18 -0.04 -2.36
C GLN A 437 1.76 1.37 -2.81
N TYR A 438 0.50 1.55 -3.25
CA TYR A 438 -0.04 2.87 -3.52
C TYR A 438 -0.06 3.71 -2.24
N LYS A 439 -0.56 3.12 -1.13
CA LYS A 439 -0.65 3.81 0.18
C LYS A 439 0.70 4.21 0.76
N GLU A 440 1.74 3.45 0.50
CA GLU A 440 3.11 3.74 0.94
C GLU A 440 3.73 4.83 0.04
N LYS A 441 3.70 4.64 -1.29
CA LYS A 441 4.33 5.56 -2.24
C LYS A 441 3.66 6.93 -2.28
N GLN A 442 2.34 7.02 -2.06
CA GLN A 442 1.64 8.30 -2.00
C GLN A 442 2.14 9.20 -0.86
N GLN A 443 2.68 8.64 0.23
CA GLN A 443 3.19 9.42 1.37
C GLN A 443 4.40 10.28 0.99
N ARG A 444 5.07 9.96 -0.12
CA ARG A 444 6.17 10.78 -0.67
C ARG A 444 5.66 12.11 -1.22
N PHE A 445 4.38 12.21 -1.58
CA PHE A 445 3.75 13.40 -2.16
C PHE A 445 3.01 14.19 -1.06
N LYS A 446 3.78 14.91 -0.23
CA LYS A 446 3.28 15.64 0.96
C LYS A 446 2.16 16.66 0.70
N LYS A 447 2.02 17.13 -0.55
CA LYS A 447 1.00 18.11 -0.97
C LYS A 447 -0.30 17.49 -1.48
N GLY A 448 -0.35 16.16 -1.63
CA GLY A 448 -1.49 15.46 -2.23
C GLY A 448 -1.49 15.42 -3.76
N ASP A 449 -0.51 16.06 -4.42
CA ASP A 449 -0.30 16.03 -5.87
C ASP A 449 0.28 14.67 -6.32
N ILE A 450 -0.54 13.62 -6.21
CA ILE A 450 -0.14 12.25 -6.52
C ILE A 450 -0.35 12.00 -8.03
N PRO A 451 0.69 11.57 -8.77
CA PRO A 451 0.56 11.23 -10.18
C PRO A 451 -0.47 10.12 -10.42
N VAL A 452 -1.32 10.28 -11.44
CA VAL A 452 -2.31 9.25 -11.84
C VAL A 452 -1.62 7.94 -12.18
N GLY A 453 -0.43 8.00 -12.79
CA GLY A 453 0.39 6.82 -13.10
C GLY A 453 0.70 5.96 -11.88
N LEU A 454 0.85 6.56 -10.69
CA LEU A 454 1.08 5.81 -9.45
C LEU A 454 -0.14 4.95 -9.06
N LEU A 455 -1.35 5.39 -9.39
CA LEU A 455 -2.57 4.63 -9.13
C LEU A 455 -2.79 3.53 -10.17
N THR A 456 -2.43 3.79 -11.44
CA THR A 456 -2.76 2.93 -12.58
C THR A 456 -1.63 2.02 -13.04
N TYR A 457 -0.38 2.20 -12.59
CA TYR A 457 0.73 1.30 -12.97
C TYR A 457 0.45 -0.19 -12.70
N PRO A 458 -0.32 -0.62 -11.67
CA PRO A 458 -0.60 -2.04 -11.50
C PRO A 458 -1.46 -2.64 -12.63
N LEU A 459 -2.27 -1.81 -13.32
CA LEU A 459 -2.99 -2.21 -14.53
C LEU A 459 -2.02 -2.39 -15.71
N LEU A 460 -1.08 -1.45 -15.85
CA LEU A 460 -0.02 -1.52 -16.85
C LEU A 460 0.85 -2.77 -16.64
N GLN A 461 1.20 -3.08 -15.39
CA GLN A 461 1.93 -4.29 -15.01
C GLN A 461 1.18 -5.57 -15.39
N ALA A 462 -0.15 -5.58 -15.23
CA ALA A 462 -0.96 -6.71 -15.68
C ALA A 462 -0.99 -6.79 -17.22
N ALA A 463 -1.08 -5.65 -17.90
CA ALA A 463 -1.04 -5.60 -19.36
C ALA A 463 0.31 -6.10 -19.92
N ASP A 464 1.43 -5.80 -19.27
CA ASP A 464 2.75 -6.30 -19.66
C ASP A 464 2.76 -7.82 -19.81
N VAL A 465 2.22 -8.53 -18.80
CA VAL A 465 2.21 -10.00 -18.77
C VAL A 465 1.12 -10.58 -19.68
N LEU A 466 -0.09 -10.00 -19.64
CA LEU A 466 -1.24 -10.55 -20.35
C LEU A 466 -1.21 -10.31 -21.86
N THR A 467 -0.54 -9.24 -22.33
CA THR A 467 -0.34 -8.99 -23.77
C THR A 467 0.35 -10.17 -24.45
N PHE A 468 1.26 -10.84 -23.74
CA PHE A 468 2.00 -12.00 -24.24
C PHE A 468 1.43 -13.33 -23.76
N LYS A 469 0.26 -13.32 -23.10
CA LYS A 469 -0.36 -14.51 -22.48
C LYS A 469 0.64 -15.29 -21.60
N ALA A 470 1.48 -14.57 -20.86
CA ALA A 470 2.51 -15.19 -20.05
C ALA A 470 1.89 -15.99 -18.89
N THR A 471 2.36 -17.21 -18.67
CA THR A 471 1.82 -18.14 -17.67
C THR A 471 2.63 -18.16 -16.38
N THR A 472 3.90 -17.74 -16.42
CA THR A 472 4.80 -17.77 -15.27
C THR A 472 5.56 -16.45 -15.13
N VAL A 473 5.58 -15.90 -13.91
CA VAL A 473 6.22 -14.61 -13.61
C VAL A 473 7.21 -14.80 -12.45
N PRO A 474 8.54 -14.77 -12.72
CA PRO A 474 9.56 -14.88 -11.68
C PRO A 474 9.74 -13.53 -10.99
N VAL A 475 9.17 -13.41 -9.79
CA VAL A 475 9.26 -12.23 -8.95
C VAL A 475 9.38 -12.63 -7.49
N GLY A 476 10.06 -11.80 -6.71
CA GLY A 476 10.19 -11.99 -5.27
C GLY A 476 8.85 -11.91 -4.53
N GLU A 477 8.84 -12.38 -3.28
CA GLU A 477 7.65 -12.45 -2.42
C GLU A 477 6.98 -11.07 -2.21
N ASP A 478 7.79 -10.00 -2.22
CA ASP A 478 7.37 -8.60 -2.15
C ASP A 478 6.34 -8.19 -3.24
N GLN A 479 6.28 -8.94 -4.35
CA GLN A 479 5.40 -8.67 -5.51
C GLN A 479 4.13 -9.52 -5.55
N SER A 480 3.90 -10.39 -4.55
CA SER A 480 2.73 -11.29 -4.47
C SER A 480 1.38 -10.56 -4.61
N GLN A 481 1.26 -9.35 -4.05
CA GLN A 481 0.04 -8.54 -4.16
C GLN A 481 -0.25 -8.09 -5.60
N HIS A 482 0.77 -7.75 -6.38
CA HIS A 482 0.60 -7.40 -7.78
C HIS A 482 0.23 -8.61 -8.63
N LEU A 483 0.80 -9.79 -8.34
CA LEU A 483 0.38 -11.01 -9.03
C LEU A 483 -1.06 -11.41 -8.70
N ASN A 484 -1.51 -11.21 -7.47
CA ASN A 484 -2.91 -11.42 -7.11
C ASN A 484 -3.85 -10.49 -7.90
N LEU A 485 -3.47 -9.22 -8.06
CA LEU A 485 -4.23 -8.29 -8.90
C LEU A 485 -4.23 -8.72 -10.37
N LEU A 486 -3.07 -9.12 -10.87
CA LEU A 486 -2.87 -9.59 -12.25
C LEU A 486 -3.74 -10.80 -12.57
N GLY A 487 -3.66 -11.86 -11.75
CA GLY A 487 -4.51 -13.04 -11.89
C GLY A 487 -6.00 -12.71 -11.72
N GLY A 488 -6.33 -11.79 -10.81
CA GLY A 488 -7.69 -11.28 -10.65
C GLY A 488 -8.22 -10.54 -11.88
N LEU A 489 -7.38 -9.78 -12.58
CA LEU A 489 -7.70 -9.08 -13.82
C LEU A 489 -7.89 -10.06 -14.98
N ALA A 490 -6.99 -11.03 -15.13
CA ALA A 490 -7.11 -12.09 -16.13
C ALA A 490 -8.44 -12.86 -15.96
N TYR A 491 -8.74 -13.29 -14.73
CA TYR A 491 -10.00 -13.95 -14.40
C TYR A 491 -11.22 -13.06 -14.68
N ALA A 492 -11.17 -11.79 -14.26
CA ALA A 492 -12.27 -10.85 -14.48
C ALA A 492 -12.53 -10.62 -15.97
N PHE A 493 -11.49 -10.47 -16.78
CA PHE A 493 -11.61 -10.31 -18.22
C PHE A 493 -12.27 -11.54 -18.86
N ASN A 494 -11.71 -12.73 -18.62
CA ASN A 494 -12.22 -13.99 -19.15
C ASN A 494 -13.69 -14.20 -18.80
N LYS A 495 -14.06 -13.91 -17.54
CA LYS A 495 -15.43 -14.01 -17.08
C LYS A 495 -16.37 -12.98 -17.72
N THR A 496 -15.92 -11.73 -17.86
CA THR A 496 -16.74 -10.63 -18.37
C THR A 496 -17.10 -10.84 -19.85
N TYR A 497 -16.14 -11.30 -20.64
CA TYR A 497 -16.33 -11.53 -22.08
C TYR A 497 -16.60 -13.00 -22.45
N ASN A 498 -16.83 -13.86 -21.44
CA ASN A 498 -17.08 -15.29 -21.62
C ASN A 498 -16.07 -15.99 -22.55
N THR A 499 -14.78 -15.85 -22.22
CA THR A 499 -13.66 -16.37 -23.00
C THR A 499 -12.61 -17.03 -22.10
N GLU A 500 -11.65 -17.73 -22.70
CA GLU A 500 -10.46 -18.30 -22.03
C GLU A 500 -9.15 -17.71 -22.58
N ILE A 501 -9.20 -16.49 -23.09
CA ILE A 501 -8.07 -15.87 -23.82
C ILE A 501 -6.82 -15.68 -22.95
N PHE A 502 -7.00 -15.36 -21.66
CA PHE A 502 -5.88 -15.13 -20.74
C PHE A 502 -5.64 -16.34 -19.83
N PRO A 503 -4.38 -16.81 -19.72
CA PRO A 503 -4.03 -17.70 -18.62
C PRO A 503 -4.06 -16.92 -17.29
N ILE A 504 -4.17 -17.65 -16.18
CA ILE A 504 -3.96 -17.10 -14.83
C ILE A 504 -2.48 -17.27 -14.48
N PRO A 505 -1.66 -16.21 -14.46
CA PRO A 505 -0.22 -16.37 -14.35
C PRO A 505 0.19 -16.78 -12.92
N LYS A 506 1.17 -17.66 -12.82
CA LYS A 506 1.68 -18.20 -11.56
C LYS A 506 2.97 -17.50 -11.16
N GLN A 507 3.13 -17.27 -9.87
CA GLN A 507 4.39 -16.79 -9.30
C GLN A 507 5.43 -17.91 -9.36
N LEU A 508 6.63 -17.60 -9.85
CA LEU A 508 7.81 -18.42 -9.62
C LEU A 508 8.69 -17.72 -8.58
N THR A 509 8.57 -18.16 -7.33
CA THR A 509 9.48 -17.73 -6.25
C THR A 509 10.67 -18.67 -6.25
N ARG A 510 11.88 -18.13 -6.43
CA ARG A 510 13.12 -18.87 -6.14
C ARG A 510 13.52 -18.58 -4.70
N GLU A 511 14.13 -19.56 -4.03
CA GLU A 511 14.82 -19.33 -2.77
C GLU A 511 15.89 -18.27 -3.02
N SER A 512 15.59 -17.04 -2.61
CA SER A 512 16.45 -15.90 -2.90
C SER A 512 17.78 -16.10 -2.19
N HIS A 513 18.88 -15.88 -2.91
CA HIS A 513 20.14 -15.47 -2.31
C HIS A 513 19.88 -14.34 -1.30
N ALA A 514 20.66 -14.31 -0.21
CA ALA A 514 20.46 -13.44 0.94
C ALA A 514 20.01 -12.02 0.54
N ARG A 515 19.03 -11.45 1.28
CA ARG A 515 18.57 -10.08 1.09
C ARG A 515 19.75 -9.11 1.24
N ILE A 516 20.35 -8.70 0.13
CA ILE A 516 21.54 -7.85 0.12
C ILE A 516 21.18 -6.46 0.67
N ARG A 517 21.78 -6.10 1.80
CA ARG A 517 21.56 -4.81 2.47
C ARG A 517 22.59 -3.76 2.05
N SER A 518 22.34 -2.52 2.42
CA SER A 518 23.27 -1.43 2.16
C SER A 518 24.59 -1.63 2.91
N LEU A 519 25.69 -1.24 2.27
CA LEU A 519 27.02 -1.22 2.89
C LEU A 519 27.14 -0.19 4.02
N ARG A 520 26.22 0.79 4.10
CA ARG A 520 26.26 1.87 5.11
C ARG A 520 25.17 1.79 6.16
N ASP A 521 24.11 1.04 5.88
CA ASP A 521 22.95 0.89 6.74
C ASP A 521 22.40 -0.54 6.56
N PRO A 522 22.87 -1.50 7.37
CA PRO A 522 22.55 -2.92 7.20
C PRO A 522 21.09 -3.24 7.55
N GLU A 523 20.35 -2.32 8.17
CA GLU A 523 18.91 -2.50 8.38
C GLU A 523 18.12 -2.26 7.08
N LYS A 524 18.68 -1.49 6.15
CA LYS A 524 18.02 -1.12 4.89
C LYS A 524 18.48 -1.98 3.73
N LYS A 525 17.55 -2.29 2.83
CA LYS A 525 17.85 -2.91 1.53
C LYS A 525 18.75 -1.97 0.72
N MET A 526 19.70 -2.53 -0.02
CA MET A 526 20.49 -1.76 -0.98
C MET A 526 19.54 -1.10 -1.99
N SER A 527 19.62 0.23 -2.13
CA SER A 527 18.75 0.99 -3.05
C SER A 527 19.48 2.20 -3.62
N LYS A 528 19.11 2.60 -4.84
CA LYS A 528 19.61 3.84 -5.47
C LYS A 528 19.13 5.11 -4.77
N SER A 529 17.93 5.06 -4.20
CA SER A 529 17.27 6.22 -3.56
C SER A 529 17.68 6.46 -2.10
N SER A 530 18.43 5.54 -1.47
CA SER A 530 18.76 5.63 -0.05
C SER A 530 20.26 5.39 0.21
N GLY A 531 20.91 6.28 0.96
CA GLY A 531 22.24 6.07 1.54
C GLY A 531 23.43 6.67 0.78
N GLY A 532 23.20 7.37 -0.34
CA GLY A 532 24.29 7.93 -1.17
C GLY A 532 25.01 6.86 -2.00
N GLU A 533 25.97 7.26 -2.82
CA GLU A 533 26.67 6.37 -3.77
C GLU A 533 27.50 5.29 -3.09
N ARG A 534 28.11 5.61 -1.94
CA ARG A 534 28.93 4.69 -1.14
C ARG A 534 28.12 3.61 -0.41
N SER A 535 26.79 3.61 -0.53
CA SER A 535 25.90 2.65 0.13
C SER A 535 25.70 1.35 -0.66
N ARG A 536 26.15 1.34 -1.92
CA ARG A 536 25.89 0.32 -2.92
C ARG A 536 27.08 0.15 -3.84
N VAL A 537 27.25 -1.06 -4.39
CA VAL A 537 28.21 -1.34 -5.45
C VAL A 537 27.43 -1.57 -6.73
N GLU A 538 27.77 -0.80 -7.76
CA GLU A 538 27.22 -0.88 -9.11
C GLU A 538 28.03 -1.89 -9.93
N ILE A 539 27.39 -2.58 -10.88
CA ILE A 539 28.07 -3.63 -11.65
C ILE A 539 29.23 -3.09 -12.50
N THR A 540 29.24 -1.78 -12.76
CA THR A 540 30.27 -1.05 -13.53
C THR A 540 31.31 -0.35 -12.66
N ASP A 541 31.24 -0.46 -11.32
CA ASP A 541 32.21 0.20 -10.44
C ASP A 541 33.64 -0.27 -10.74
N SER A 542 34.60 0.66 -10.81
CA SER A 542 36.02 0.31 -10.96
C SER A 542 36.54 -0.46 -9.75
N ARG A 543 37.68 -1.14 -9.91
CA ARG A 543 38.36 -1.84 -8.81
C ARG A 543 38.58 -0.92 -7.61
N GLU A 544 39.02 0.31 -7.85
CA GLU A 544 39.29 1.31 -6.82
C GLU A 544 38.00 1.73 -6.10
N SER A 545 36.90 1.93 -6.84
CA SER A 545 35.58 2.25 -6.28
C SER A 545 35.06 1.11 -5.40
N ILE A 546 35.18 -0.14 -5.86
CA ILE A 546 34.78 -1.34 -5.09
C ILE A 546 35.57 -1.42 -3.78
N ILE A 547 36.90 -1.27 -3.85
CA ILE A 547 37.78 -1.30 -2.68
C ILE A 547 37.40 -0.17 -1.71
N GLU A 548 37.20 1.06 -2.19
CA GLU A 548 36.82 2.19 -1.34
C GLU A 548 35.47 1.92 -0.63
N LYS A 549 34.46 1.45 -1.38
CA LYS A 549 33.11 1.20 -0.88
C LYS A 549 33.09 0.07 0.15
N CYS A 550 33.81 -1.03 -0.09
CA CYS A 550 33.89 -2.16 0.83
C CYS A 550 34.69 -1.80 2.10
N THR A 551 35.83 -1.12 1.96
CA THR A 551 36.65 -0.67 3.10
C THR A 551 35.85 0.23 4.04
N LYS A 552 35.06 1.15 3.46
CA LYS A 552 34.21 2.08 4.22
C LYS A 552 32.84 1.51 4.61
N ALA A 553 32.57 0.23 4.34
CA ALA A 553 31.33 -0.39 4.77
C ALA A 553 31.20 -0.35 6.31
N GLN A 554 29.98 -0.23 6.82
CA GLN A 554 29.71 -0.25 8.25
C GLN A 554 30.11 -1.62 8.81
N SER A 555 30.86 -1.60 9.90
CA SER A 555 31.24 -2.77 10.68
C SER A 555 31.37 -2.36 12.14
N ASP A 556 31.45 -3.32 13.04
CA ASP A 556 31.81 -3.07 14.44
C ASP A 556 33.34 -3.03 14.64
N ASN A 557 33.75 -2.73 15.87
CA ASN A 557 35.14 -2.65 16.30
C ASN A 557 35.61 -3.92 17.04
N ALA A 558 34.90 -5.05 16.94
CA ALA A 558 35.18 -6.26 17.74
C ALA A 558 36.40 -7.08 17.27
N GLY A 559 37.12 -6.61 16.25
CA GLY A 559 38.36 -7.21 15.75
C GLY A 559 38.15 -8.47 14.91
N LYS A 560 37.61 -9.54 15.51
CA LYS A 560 37.36 -10.84 14.85
C LYS A 560 36.02 -10.89 14.13
N VAL A 561 35.96 -11.62 13.02
CA VAL A 561 34.73 -11.84 12.24
C VAL A 561 33.91 -12.98 12.86
N THR A 562 32.63 -12.71 13.16
CA THR A 562 31.66 -13.75 13.53
C THR A 562 30.35 -13.51 12.78
N TYR A 563 29.61 -14.59 12.53
CA TYR A 563 28.31 -14.51 11.90
C TYR A 563 27.21 -14.55 12.96
N ASP A 564 26.56 -13.41 13.18
CA ASP A 564 25.45 -13.21 14.10
C ASP A 564 24.51 -12.14 13.53
N LYS A 565 23.30 -12.54 13.11
CA LYS A 565 22.32 -11.63 12.48
C LYS A 565 21.59 -10.75 13.49
N GLU A 566 21.60 -11.10 14.77
CA GLU A 566 20.90 -10.36 15.83
C GLU A 566 21.82 -9.28 16.40
N ASN A 567 23.05 -9.65 16.79
CA ASN A 567 23.95 -8.72 17.48
C ASN A 567 24.99 -8.07 16.56
N ARG A 568 25.31 -8.68 15.41
CA ARG A 568 26.35 -8.20 14.47
C ARG A 568 25.87 -8.12 13.03
N LEU A 569 24.69 -7.54 12.83
CA LEU A 569 24.02 -7.45 11.53
C LEU A 569 24.91 -6.90 10.40
N ALA A 570 25.76 -5.91 10.70
CA ALA A 570 26.65 -5.30 9.71
C ALA A 570 27.70 -6.29 9.17
N VAL A 571 28.39 -7.01 10.05
CA VAL A 571 29.41 -8.01 9.69
C VAL A 571 28.75 -9.21 9.02
N SER A 572 27.62 -9.67 9.54
CA SER A 572 26.82 -10.74 8.95
C SER A 572 26.33 -10.41 7.54
N ASN A 573 25.98 -9.15 7.28
CA ASN A 573 25.62 -8.70 5.92
C ASN A 573 26.80 -8.75 4.95
N LEU A 574 28.02 -8.43 5.39
CA LEU A 574 29.22 -8.55 4.55
C LEU A 574 29.56 -10.02 4.26
N LEU A 575 29.35 -10.92 5.22
CA LEU A 575 29.49 -12.38 5.01
C LEU A 575 28.39 -12.93 4.10
N ASP A 576 27.12 -12.52 4.28
CA ASP A 576 26.01 -12.86 3.39
C ASP A 576 26.34 -12.44 1.94
N LEU A 577 26.91 -11.24 1.76
CA LEU A 577 27.33 -10.75 0.43
C LEU A 577 28.55 -11.50 -0.11
N TYR A 578 29.56 -11.79 0.72
CA TYR A 578 30.71 -12.60 0.32
C TYR A 578 30.25 -13.98 -0.18
N SER A 579 29.42 -14.65 0.60
CA SER A 579 28.80 -15.94 0.28
C SER A 579 28.05 -15.91 -1.05
N ALA A 580 27.26 -14.85 -1.29
CA ALA A 580 26.54 -14.68 -2.55
C ALA A 580 27.48 -14.49 -3.76
N VAL A 581 28.56 -13.72 -3.60
CA VAL A 581 29.52 -13.43 -4.67
C VAL A 581 30.35 -14.66 -5.03
N THR A 582 30.82 -15.42 -4.02
CA THR A 582 31.64 -16.62 -4.24
C THR A 582 30.82 -17.88 -4.51
N LYS A 583 29.49 -17.83 -4.32
CA LYS A 583 28.59 -18.99 -4.30
C LYS A 583 29.02 -20.07 -3.28
N THR A 584 29.62 -19.65 -2.17
CA THR A 584 30.08 -20.54 -1.09
C THR A 584 29.16 -20.40 0.13
N PRO A 585 28.55 -21.48 0.65
CA PRO A 585 27.76 -21.43 1.88
C PRO A 585 28.55 -20.84 3.05
N ILE A 586 27.88 -20.08 3.93
CA ILE A 586 28.56 -19.41 5.06
C ILE A 586 29.28 -20.39 5.98
N SER A 587 28.77 -21.60 6.14
CA SER A 587 29.39 -22.69 6.92
C SER A 587 30.73 -23.16 6.37
N GLU A 588 31.01 -22.93 5.08
CA GLU A 588 32.24 -23.37 4.41
C GLU A 588 33.28 -22.25 4.31
N ILE A 589 32.91 -21.00 4.64
CA ILE A 589 33.83 -19.87 4.60
C ILE A 589 34.72 -19.90 5.85
N GLN A 590 36.03 -20.06 5.66
CA GLN A 590 37.02 -20.05 6.75
C GLN A 590 37.36 -18.61 7.18
N PHE A 591 36.42 -17.94 7.86
CA PHE A 591 36.58 -16.56 8.34
C PHE A 591 36.98 -16.43 9.82
N SER A 592 37.24 -17.53 10.53
CA SER A 592 37.51 -17.50 11.99
C SER A 592 38.75 -16.69 12.36
N GLU A 593 39.76 -16.70 11.48
CA GLU A 593 41.01 -15.95 11.66
C GLU A 593 40.98 -14.56 11.00
N TRP A 594 39.89 -14.21 10.31
CA TRP A 594 39.81 -12.93 9.62
C TRP A 594 39.52 -11.80 10.60
N THR A 595 40.22 -10.68 10.41
CA THR A 595 39.80 -9.41 10.98
C THR A 595 38.67 -8.80 10.15
N THR A 596 37.96 -7.82 10.72
CA THR A 596 36.93 -7.06 9.98
C THR A 596 37.50 -6.35 8.75
N LEU A 597 38.78 -5.97 8.76
CA LEU A 597 39.48 -5.40 7.62
C LEU A 597 39.74 -6.47 6.54
N ASP A 598 40.20 -7.66 6.94
CA ASP A 598 40.44 -8.78 6.02
C ASP A 598 39.14 -9.17 5.31
N LEU A 599 38.01 -9.24 6.04
CA LEU A 599 36.71 -9.50 5.44
C LEU A 599 36.36 -8.47 4.36
N LYS A 600 36.57 -7.18 4.62
CA LYS A 600 36.26 -6.10 3.68
C LYS A 600 37.14 -6.16 2.44
N MET A 601 38.43 -6.48 2.61
CA MET A 601 39.38 -6.61 1.50
C MET A 601 39.11 -7.85 0.65
N ASN A 602 38.89 -9.00 1.29
CA ASN A 602 38.53 -10.26 0.62
C ASN A 602 37.21 -10.11 -0.14
N LEU A 603 36.24 -9.41 0.44
CA LEU A 603 34.97 -9.08 -0.22
C LEU A 603 35.18 -8.20 -1.44
N ALA A 604 36.00 -7.14 -1.34
CA ALA A 604 36.29 -6.27 -2.46
C ALA A 604 36.93 -7.04 -3.63
N GLU A 605 37.88 -7.92 -3.34
CA GLU A 605 38.54 -8.75 -4.35
C GLU A 605 37.57 -9.76 -4.99
N ALA A 606 36.73 -10.42 -4.18
CA ALA A 606 35.71 -11.34 -4.70
C ALA A 606 34.73 -10.63 -5.63
N ILE A 607 34.26 -9.43 -5.25
CA ILE A 607 33.37 -8.60 -6.07
C ILE A 607 34.08 -8.17 -7.36
N ASP A 608 35.30 -7.65 -7.27
CA ASP A 608 36.07 -7.20 -8.44
C ASP A 608 36.28 -8.34 -9.44
N LYS A 609 36.65 -9.54 -8.95
CA LYS A 609 36.82 -10.74 -9.78
C LYS A 609 35.53 -11.14 -10.50
N LYS A 610 34.38 -11.10 -9.81
CA LYS A 610 33.07 -11.43 -10.38
C LYS A 610 32.62 -10.37 -11.40
N LEU A 611 32.81 -9.08 -11.09
CA LEU A 611 32.33 -7.97 -11.91
C LEU A 611 33.25 -7.67 -13.09
N LYS A 612 34.55 -7.94 -13.03
CA LYS A 612 35.50 -7.64 -14.12
C LYS A 612 35.01 -8.05 -15.52
N PRO A 613 34.61 -9.31 -15.79
CA PRO A 613 34.12 -9.69 -17.12
C PRO A 613 32.79 -8.99 -17.50
N ILE A 614 31.95 -8.67 -16.51
CA ILE A 614 30.69 -7.94 -16.72
C ILE A 614 30.99 -6.48 -17.10
N ARG A 615 31.96 -5.83 -16.44
CA ARG A 615 32.39 -4.46 -16.75
C ARG A 615 32.96 -4.36 -18.15
N GLU A 616 33.88 -5.25 -18.49
CA GLU A 616 34.51 -5.30 -19.82
C GLU A 616 33.45 -5.48 -20.91
N LYS A 617 32.48 -6.39 -20.71
CA LYS A 617 31.39 -6.59 -21.68
C LYS A 617 30.44 -5.39 -21.75
N PHE A 618 30.15 -4.74 -20.63
CA PHE A 618 29.32 -3.54 -20.60
C PHE A 618 29.98 -2.39 -21.40
N ASP A 619 31.27 -2.16 -21.20
CA ASP A 619 32.01 -1.09 -21.90
C ASP A 619 32.08 -1.36 -23.41
N GLU A 620 32.28 -2.61 -23.82
CA GLU A 620 32.20 -3.05 -25.22
C GLU A 620 30.83 -2.72 -25.83
N LEU A 621 29.75 -3.10 -25.13
CA LEU A 621 28.36 -2.88 -25.59
C LEU A 621 27.99 -1.40 -25.69
N GLN A 622 28.53 -0.54 -24.81
CA GLN A 622 28.29 0.91 -24.90
C GLN A 622 28.95 1.53 -26.14
N GLN A 623 29.99 0.92 -26.70
CA GLN A 623 30.74 1.46 -27.84
C GLN A 623 30.34 0.83 -29.18
N SER A 624 29.75 -0.37 -29.18
CA SER A 624 29.50 -1.15 -30.39
C SER A 624 28.21 -0.77 -31.14
N GLY A 625 27.25 -0.09 -30.50
CA GLY A 625 25.91 0.15 -31.04
C GLY A 625 25.02 -1.11 -31.11
N GLU A 626 25.51 -2.24 -30.60
CA GLU A 626 24.82 -3.53 -30.63
C GLU A 626 23.52 -3.51 -29.82
N VAL A 627 23.49 -2.75 -28.72
CA VAL A 627 22.32 -2.60 -27.85
C VAL A 627 21.12 -2.02 -28.59
N ASP A 628 21.34 -0.96 -29.38
CA ASP A 628 20.27 -0.32 -30.15
C ASP A 628 19.73 -1.27 -31.24
N LYS A 629 20.62 -2.03 -31.88
CA LYS A 629 20.23 -3.05 -32.86
C LYS A 629 19.37 -4.14 -32.22
N ILE A 630 19.79 -4.68 -31.07
CA ILE A 630 19.03 -5.69 -30.34
C ILE A 630 17.67 -5.17 -29.92
N LEU A 631 17.60 -3.94 -29.37
CA LEU A 631 16.33 -3.35 -28.95
C LEU A 631 15.37 -3.13 -30.12
N LEU A 632 15.88 -2.73 -31.28
CA LEU A 632 15.08 -2.56 -32.49
C LEU A 632 14.51 -3.91 -32.96
N GLU A 633 15.38 -4.89 -33.19
CA GLU A 633 14.99 -6.22 -33.70
C GLU A 633 14.03 -6.95 -32.73
N ASN A 634 14.37 -7.00 -31.44
CA ASN A 634 13.52 -7.63 -30.44
C ASN A 634 12.23 -6.84 -30.16
N GLY A 635 12.27 -5.51 -30.31
CA GLY A 635 11.10 -4.65 -30.20
C GLY A 635 10.09 -4.95 -31.30
N GLU A 636 10.54 -5.15 -32.53
CA GLU A 636 9.70 -5.58 -33.66
C GLU A 636 9.11 -6.98 -33.41
N ALA A 637 9.93 -7.95 -33.03
CA ALA A 637 9.46 -9.30 -32.71
C ALA A 637 8.42 -9.31 -31.57
N ALA A 638 8.65 -8.53 -30.50
CA ALA A 638 7.69 -8.37 -29.42
C ALA A 638 6.37 -7.73 -29.90
N ARG A 639 6.47 -6.71 -30.77
CA ARG A 639 5.31 -6.05 -31.37
C ARG A 639 4.47 -6.99 -32.22
N GLU A 640 5.08 -7.87 -33.00
CA GLU A 640 4.36 -8.84 -33.83
C GLU A 640 3.53 -9.82 -32.98
N ILE A 641 4.12 -10.36 -31.90
CA ILE A 641 3.43 -11.25 -30.96
C ILE A 641 2.26 -10.50 -30.30
N ALA A 642 2.52 -9.28 -29.84
CA ALA A 642 1.53 -8.45 -29.18
C ALA A 642 0.38 -8.03 -30.11
N GLU A 643 0.67 -7.69 -31.38
CA GLU A 643 -0.33 -7.35 -32.40
C GLU A 643 -1.27 -8.53 -32.65
N LYS A 644 -0.71 -9.74 -32.82
CA LYS A 644 -1.51 -10.95 -33.00
C LYS A 644 -2.46 -11.18 -31.82
N ASN A 645 -1.95 -11.10 -30.60
CA ASN A 645 -2.75 -11.31 -29.39
C ASN A 645 -3.79 -10.19 -29.21
N LEU A 646 -3.43 -8.94 -29.47
CA LEU A 646 -4.34 -7.81 -29.30
C LEU A 646 -5.47 -7.82 -30.33
N LYS A 647 -5.24 -8.26 -31.57
CA LYS A 647 -6.33 -8.46 -32.55
C LYS A 647 -7.40 -9.40 -32.02
N GLU A 648 -7.00 -10.50 -31.39
CA GLU A 648 -7.91 -11.45 -30.75
C GLU A 648 -8.65 -10.80 -29.57
N ILE A 649 -7.92 -10.11 -28.68
CA ILE A 649 -8.49 -9.40 -27.52
C ILE A 649 -9.50 -8.33 -27.97
N ARG A 650 -9.18 -7.53 -28.98
CA ARG A 650 -10.06 -6.47 -29.52
C ARG A 650 -11.37 -7.05 -30.05
N ARG A 651 -11.30 -8.17 -30.78
CA ARG A 651 -12.48 -8.87 -31.26
C ARG A 651 -13.38 -9.34 -30.11
N VAL A 652 -12.78 -9.88 -29.05
CA VAL A 652 -13.50 -10.32 -27.85
C VAL A 652 -14.17 -9.15 -27.12
N VAL A 653 -13.48 -8.01 -27.03
CA VAL A 653 -14.02 -6.78 -26.42
C VAL A 653 -15.13 -6.15 -27.27
N GLY A 654 -15.17 -6.45 -28.58
CA GLY A 654 -16.13 -5.89 -29.53
C GLY A 654 -15.65 -4.60 -30.19
N PHE A 655 -14.34 -4.34 -30.20
CA PHE A 655 -13.77 -3.25 -30.99
C PHE A 655 -13.72 -3.64 -32.47
N LEU A 656 -14.06 -2.68 -33.34
CA LEU A 656 -14.05 -2.83 -34.80
C LEU A 656 -12.66 -2.57 -35.40
#